data_AF-A0A7U9QTU2-F1
#
_entry.id   AF-A0A7U9QTU2-F1
#
_cell.length_a   1.000
_cell.length_b   1.000
_cell.length_c   1.000
_cell.angle_alpha   90.00
_cell.angle_beta   90.00
_cell.angle_gamma   90.00
#
_symmetry.space_group_name_H-M   'P 1'
#
loop_
_entity.id
_entity.type
_entity.pdbx_description
1 polymer ?
#
loop_
_entity_poly.entity_id
_entity_poly.type
_entity_poly.pdbx_seq_one_letter_code
_entity_poly.pdbx_strand_id
1 'polypeptide(L)'
;MKEEKEKKIFQLTAKYLAEYIQALTDGKEEVFLAVTNINVKILPDEYLLPVEGCQIIRVEQEDYADAVRYRNDEAVKKLVLLCSDSIRKIDSLKDFIEYPMVPDDRELLWKLLYQAFEITATDGTIEEYVYTLVQSIPIEIGELMEYLADCLSQEEDRKFSRRKINDNVNRLGIWRTKGDGLDKRRLKRQIQYSKPDIVRQRLEKALGDENMQEGLRKKIISALGKDKLEKFIKESEFDQVEDYFRYKKAVKKQKKEPEQEEHIYDYSYDMCLKEEGWDVAAAEEEIKAGWEDSQEESDGKEGSFAKARKLFVIGEEELDECRKELDNLFELVEEYGILKEKKEKWKAYLTEFCSAFDEAVERGDFQKITPVMLAEYCKNQKRLISAYFSMLGWLLMDEAMNHLAENTEIVEAFQTLFCKEDKSRIEMPFYHPVVGLYFLRLKRLYETACQEAEGLEIISPIPSFMVEQEKLWFPVRFLQKGHKLYQLDYTSVRKPGKIIFYEKESRGANSPVNFRLLNSVIEEYIIRNPYLGMLLVTIVDLDDFQGLPFLLRRLRKLVNGRNCLLSRITIQVVSARERELKRELERLYNMGMGDPSIYFQFIKGKYARGGNELEIADLLENCDLLFFADTDVIYNSGKMVRYTQEPNEVKKKLGRFHLEEQMDFLQAGKNYIELLWDTLQRIQNGGGVVLSKWNSQELNIRKLKEISIKVQNDAHFEAVIISANSHLLRHIYREENYQIRKSRISGSESLLLMLSQKNKKQKLKKEGREEAEISLSGILDELAGEEDFCKQLLESEGLQEIFIQAIYTDGRLCFRFVVETKDKETAEEEKEKYQQFAEELVKKAFSGCSYMLVKFREMLINEFYGKTENYPLALALYQLGWGKGDTPETIIQIQEAGEREHSRYQATDIMELIDMLEFFEEVIEVDESSITRFMEYYREEMLQHVLSVAEKEGFLDEKIKRNMKIVYERIKS
;
A
#
# COMPACT_ATOMS: atom_id res chain seq x y z
N MET A 1 18.61 47.11 -0.12
CA MET A 1 17.96 45.79 -0.01
C MET A 1 18.80 44.73 0.71
N LYS A 2 19.98 44.28 0.22
CA LYS A 2 20.74 43.20 0.89
C LYS A 2 21.27 43.58 2.28
N GLU A 3 21.93 44.74 2.39
CA GLU A 3 22.42 45.29 3.68
C GLU A 3 21.27 45.58 4.67
N GLU A 4 20.13 46.04 4.17
CA GLU A 4 18.97 46.38 4.99
C GLU A 4 18.30 45.14 5.59
N LYS A 5 18.29 44.03 4.84
CA LYS A 5 17.84 42.72 5.33
C LYS A 5 18.78 42.19 6.41
N GLU A 6 20.09 42.27 6.18
CA GLU A 6 21.12 41.81 7.12
C GLU A 6 21.05 42.55 8.47
N LYS A 7 20.89 43.89 8.44
CA LYS A 7 20.64 44.70 9.65
C LYS A 7 19.42 44.23 10.43
N LYS A 8 18.33 43.89 9.74
CA LYS A 8 17.10 43.39 10.36
C LYS A 8 17.31 42.03 11.04
N ILE A 9 18.13 41.15 10.46
CA ILE A 9 18.49 39.86 11.07
C ILE A 9 19.35 40.05 12.32
N PHE A 10 20.31 40.99 12.31
CA PHE A 10 21.08 41.33 13.51
C PHE A 10 20.18 41.85 14.63
N GLN A 11 19.21 42.72 14.32
CA GLN A 11 18.23 43.21 15.30
C GLN A 11 17.38 42.08 15.91
N LEU A 12 16.91 41.13 15.09
CA LEU A 12 16.15 39.97 15.58
C LEU A 12 17.01 39.07 16.47
N THR A 13 18.24 38.79 16.04
CA THR A 13 19.19 37.96 16.79
C THR A 13 19.57 38.63 18.13
N ALA A 14 19.73 39.95 18.14
CA ALA A 14 19.99 40.73 19.35
C ALA A 14 18.82 40.68 20.34
N LYS A 15 17.57 40.85 19.87
CA LYS A 15 16.37 40.70 20.70
C LYS A 15 16.29 39.30 21.30
N TYR A 16 16.46 38.27 20.47
CA TYR A 16 16.48 36.88 20.92
C TYR A 16 17.54 36.63 22.00
N LEU A 17 18.78 37.09 21.77
CA LEU A 17 19.88 36.91 22.71
C LEU A 17 19.62 37.61 24.06
N ALA A 18 19.10 38.85 24.02
CA ALA A 18 18.79 39.61 25.23
C ALA A 18 17.75 38.88 26.10
N GLU A 19 16.66 38.41 25.50
CA GLU A 19 15.63 37.63 26.19
C GLU A 19 16.16 36.30 26.72
N TYR A 20 17.09 35.67 25.98
CA TYR A 20 17.68 34.41 26.41
C TYR A 20 18.59 34.60 27.63
N ILE A 21 19.42 35.64 27.60
CA ILE A 21 20.25 36.02 28.75
C ILE A 21 19.38 36.37 29.95
N GLN A 22 18.29 37.12 29.74
CA GLN A 22 17.35 37.46 30.80
C GLN A 22 16.73 36.19 31.42
N ALA A 23 16.22 35.27 30.59
CA ALA A 23 15.67 34.00 31.06
C ALA A 23 16.68 33.13 31.83
N LEU A 24 17.97 33.18 31.48
CA LEU A 24 19.02 32.42 32.17
C LEU A 24 19.50 33.08 33.48
N THR A 25 19.30 34.39 33.64
CA THR A 25 19.85 35.20 34.74
C THR A 25 18.79 35.74 35.71
N ASP A 26 17.50 35.62 35.37
CA ASP A 26 16.37 36.00 36.21
C ASP A 26 16.38 35.23 37.54
N GLY A 27 16.12 35.95 38.64
CA GLY A 27 16.08 35.38 40.00
C GLY A 27 17.43 35.00 40.61
N LYS A 28 18.56 35.20 39.91
CA LYS A 28 19.92 34.92 40.43
C LYS A 28 20.57 36.22 40.92
N GLU A 29 21.18 36.19 42.10
CA GLU A 29 21.98 37.33 42.62
C GLU A 29 23.39 37.38 42.03
N GLU A 30 24.03 36.22 41.84
CA GLU A 30 25.37 36.09 41.24
C GLU A 30 25.40 34.93 40.23
N VAL A 31 25.83 35.16 38.99
CA VAL A 31 25.87 34.11 37.94
C VAL A 31 26.88 34.40 36.82
N PHE A 32 27.68 33.39 36.45
CA PHE A 32 28.65 33.44 35.36
C PHE A 32 28.29 32.39 34.29
N LEU A 33 27.97 32.86 33.08
CA LEU A 33 27.40 32.05 32.00
C LEU A 33 28.16 32.26 30.69
N ALA A 34 28.20 31.24 29.83
CA ALA A 34 28.77 31.37 28.49
C ALA A 34 27.78 30.87 27.44
N VAL A 35 27.42 31.73 26.50
CA VAL A 35 26.60 31.38 25.33
C VAL A 35 27.54 31.03 24.18
N THR A 36 27.48 29.78 23.73
CA THR A 36 28.38 29.24 22.70
C THR A 36 27.73 29.27 21.30
N ASN A 37 28.53 29.10 20.24
CA ASN A 37 28.12 29.15 18.82
C ASN A 37 27.69 30.55 18.33
N ILE A 38 28.29 31.61 18.87
CA ILE A 38 28.04 33.00 18.45
C ILE A 38 29.35 33.77 18.20
N ASN A 39 29.44 34.48 17.07
CA ASN A 39 30.61 35.28 16.70
C ASN A 39 30.20 36.63 16.10
N VAL A 40 31.19 37.50 15.84
CA VAL A 40 30.96 38.87 15.31
C VAL A 40 30.26 38.86 13.95
N LYS A 41 30.44 37.81 13.13
CA LYS A 41 29.76 37.69 11.82
C LYS A 41 28.28 37.35 11.97
N ILE A 42 27.90 36.64 13.04
CA ILE A 42 26.52 36.28 13.34
C ILE A 42 25.78 37.44 13.98
N LEU A 43 26.42 38.13 14.94
CA LEU A 43 25.88 39.30 15.60
C LEU A 43 27.02 40.27 15.95
N PRO A 44 27.15 41.42 15.26
CA PRO A 44 28.14 42.44 15.58
C PRO A 44 27.85 43.12 16.92
N ASP A 45 28.90 43.58 17.61
CA ASP A 45 28.77 44.11 18.96
C ASP A 45 27.95 45.42 19.04
N GLU A 46 27.89 46.19 17.94
CA GLU A 46 27.05 47.39 17.83
C GLU A 46 25.54 47.12 17.88
N TYR A 47 25.12 45.86 17.70
CA TYR A 47 23.73 45.44 17.80
C TYR A 47 23.40 44.79 19.15
N LEU A 48 24.37 44.56 20.03
CA LEU A 48 24.13 43.95 21.34
C LEU A 48 23.24 44.86 22.18
N LEU A 49 22.14 44.30 22.69
CA LEU A 49 21.24 44.99 23.59
C LEU A 49 21.73 44.82 25.03
N PRO A 50 21.71 45.87 25.86
CA PRO A 50 22.03 45.76 27.27
C PRO A 50 20.96 44.93 27.99
N VAL A 51 21.39 44.06 28.91
CA VAL A 51 20.50 43.29 29.79
C VAL A 51 20.75 43.77 31.22
N GLU A 52 19.67 44.04 31.95
CA GLU A 52 19.75 44.68 33.26
C GLU A 52 20.60 43.86 34.25
N GLY A 53 21.57 44.53 34.88
CA GLY A 53 22.49 43.92 35.85
C GLY A 53 23.50 42.91 35.28
N CYS A 54 23.56 42.73 33.95
CA CYS A 54 24.47 41.80 33.29
C CYS A 54 25.60 42.51 32.53
N GLN A 55 26.83 42.10 32.78
CA GLN A 55 27.98 42.46 31.95
C GLN A 55 28.13 41.42 30.84
N ILE A 56 28.06 41.82 29.57
CA ILE A 56 28.19 40.92 28.41
C ILE A 56 29.53 41.17 27.73
N ILE A 57 30.29 40.12 27.46
CA ILE A 57 31.63 40.20 26.86
C ILE A 57 31.78 39.13 25.79
N ARG A 58 32.36 39.48 24.65
CA ARG A 58 32.72 38.49 23.63
C ARG A 58 34.12 37.95 23.90
N VAL A 59 34.28 36.63 23.75
CA VAL A 59 35.56 35.95 23.97
C VAL A 59 35.94 35.17 22.72
N GLU A 60 37.10 35.49 22.18
CA GLU A 60 37.75 34.74 21.10
C GLU A 60 38.79 33.79 21.70
N GLN A 61 39.09 32.68 21.03
CA GLN A 61 39.94 31.60 21.59
C GLN A 61 41.36 32.05 22.02
N GLU A 62 41.87 33.12 21.41
CA GLU A 62 43.20 33.67 21.67
C GLU A 62 43.18 34.94 22.54
N ASP A 63 42.00 35.48 22.86
CA ASP A 63 41.83 36.74 23.61
C ASP A 63 40.68 36.64 24.63
N TYR A 64 41.04 36.29 25.86
CA TYR A 64 40.13 36.11 27.00
C TYR A 64 40.53 36.93 28.23
N ALA A 65 41.48 37.87 28.08
CA ALA A 65 42.01 38.66 29.18
C ALA A 65 40.94 39.51 29.86
N ASP A 66 40.03 40.10 29.07
CA ASP A 66 38.91 40.88 29.60
C ASP A 66 37.92 39.97 30.35
N ALA A 67 37.60 38.77 29.85
CA ALA A 67 36.73 37.83 30.56
C ALA A 67 37.27 37.48 31.94
N VAL A 68 38.59 37.23 32.05
CA VAL A 68 39.26 36.95 33.34
C VAL A 68 39.29 38.20 34.23
N ARG A 69 39.47 39.40 33.66
CA ARG A 69 39.46 40.66 34.42
C ARG A 69 38.11 40.89 35.07
N TYR A 70 37.02 40.83 34.30
CA TYR A 70 35.67 41.07 34.81
C TYR A 70 35.17 39.96 35.72
N ARG A 71 35.61 38.71 35.51
CA ARG A 71 35.31 37.61 36.42
C ARG A 71 35.92 37.80 37.82
N ASN A 72 37.08 38.46 37.92
CA ASN A 72 37.76 38.72 39.18
C ASN A 72 37.40 40.07 39.80
N ASP A 73 36.46 40.81 39.22
CA ASP A 73 35.95 42.08 39.75
C ASP A 73 34.74 41.82 40.67
N GLU A 74 34.89 42.09 41.97
CA GLU A 74 33.82 41.88 42.96
C GLU A 74 32.55 42.71 42.69
N ALA A 75 32.66 43.78 41.90
CA ALA A 75 31.52 44.60 41.48
C ALA A 75 30.66 43.92 40.39
N VAL A 76 31.19 42.93 39.67
CA VAL A 76 30.48 42.22 38.60
C VAL A 76 29.79 41.00 39.17
N LYS A 77 28.48 41.12 39.39
CA LYS A 77 27.66 40.01 39.91
C LYS A 77 27.10 39.08 38.84
N LYS A 78 26.87 39.58 37.63
CA LYS A 78 26.40 38.75 36.50
C LYS A 78 27.27 38.99 35.28
N LEU A 79 27.93 37.94 34.80
CA LEU A 79 28.84 37.99 33.66
C LEU A 79 28.42 36.95 32.62
N VAL A 80 28.25 37.39 31.37
CA VAL A 80 27.86 36.54 30.24
C VAL A 80 28.93 36.63 29.16
N LEU A 81 29.51 35.49 28.81
CA LEU A 81 30.48 35.38 27.73
C LEU A 81 29.79 34.95 26.45
N LEU A 82 30.08 35.61 25.34
CA LEU A 82 29.65 35.21 24.00
C LEU A 82 30.83 34.57 23.28
N CYS A 83 30.73 33.28 22.96
CA CYS A 83 31.87 32.50 22.46
C CYS A 83 31.51 31.78 21.16
N SER A 84 32.47 31.74 20.23
CA SER A 84 32.33 30.99 18.98
C SER A 84 32.37 29.48 19.21
N ASP A 85 33.02 29.04 20.29
CA ASP A 85 33.34 27.65 20.60
C ASP A 85 33.23 27.40 22.13
N SER A 86 33.37 26.15 22.57
CA SER A 86 33.37 25.82 24.01
C SER A 86 34.56 26.45 24.75
N ILE A 87 34.25 27.07 25.90
CA ILE A 87 35.21 27.69 26.82
C ILE A 87 35.81 26.70 27.83
N ARG A 88 35.31 25.46 27.92
CA ARG A 88 35.88 24.40 28.79
C ARG A 88 37.37 24.12 28.52
N LYS A 89 37.86 24.52 27.36
CA LYS A 89 39.29 24.42 26.97
C LYS A 89 40.17 25.48 27.66
N ILE A 90 39.59 26.51 28.27
CA ILE A 90 40.30 27.61 28.94
C ILE A 90 40.24 27.38 30.44
N ASP A 91 41.37 27.04 31.07
CA ASP A 91 41.42 26.67 32.50
C ASP A 91 40.85 27.76 33.42
N SER A 92 41.06 29.03 33.08
CA SER A 92 40.64 30.19 33.89
C SER A 92 39.14 30.51 33.86
N LEU A 93 38.36 29.86 32.99
CA LEU A 93 36.93 30.13 32.77
C LEU A 93 36.06 28.87 32.94
N LYS A 94 36.60 27.80 33.56
CA LYS A 94 35.89 26.53 33.76
C LYS A 94 34.69 26.60 34.71
N ASP A 95 34.59 27.66 35.49
CA ASP A 95 33.51 27.93 36.44
C ASP A 95 32.24 28.49 35.76
N PHE A 96 32.30 28.87 34.49
CA PHE A 96 31.16 29.32 33.72
C PHE A 96 30.26 28.15 33.29
N ILE A 97 28.94 28.36 33.38
CA ILE A 97 27.95 27.41 32.86
C ILE A 97 27.73 27.69 31.37
N GLU A 98 28.03 26.71 30.53
CA GLU A 98 27.83 26.82 29.08
C GLU A 98 26.39 26.52 28.68
N TYR A 99 25.83 27.40 27.85
CA TYR A 99 24.55 27.24 27.20
C TYR A 99 24.73 27.37 25.68
N PRO A 100 24.18 26.46 24.87
CA PRO A 100 24.15 26.64 23.43
C PRO A 100 23.25 27.82 23.07
N MET A 101 23.57 28.53 21.98
CA MET A 101 22.75 29.64 21.45
C MET A 101 21.32 29.23 21.11
N VAL A 102 21.09 27.96 20.76
CA VAL A 102 19.75 27.37 20.65
C VAL A 102 19.55 26.45 21.86
N PRO A 103 18.57 26.71 22.73
CA PRO A 103 18.30 25.85 23.88
C PRO A 103 17.69 24.50 23.45
N ASP A 104 18.01 23.45 24.20
CA ASP A 104 17.42 22.11 24.05
C ASP A 104 15.99 22.02 24.59
N ASP A 105 15.52 23.03 25.31
CA ASP A 105 14.16 23.10 25.83
C ASP A 105 13.22 23.78 24.82
N ARG A 106 12.17 23.05 24.40
CA ARG A 106 11.19 23.50 23.40
C ARG A 106 10.42 24.74 23.86
N GLU A 107 9.95 24.76 25.11
CA GLU A 107 9.14 25.85 25.63
C GLU A 107 9.96 27.13 25.75
N LEU A 108 11.21 27.00 26.19
CA LEU A 108 12.15 28.11 26.26
C LEU A 108 12.48 28.65 24.87
N LEU A 109 12.79 27.79 23.89
CA LEU A 109 13.06 28.21 22.50
C LEU A 109 11.92 29.07 21.96
N TRP A 110 10.68 28.62 22.13
CA TRP A 110 9.50 29.30 21.58
C TRP A 110 9.17 30.61 22.29
N LYS A 111 9.33 30.67 23.62
CA LYS A 111 9.20 31.93 24.36
C LYS A 111 10.12 33.00 23.76
N LEU A 112 11.37 32.65 23.51
CA LEU A 112 12.37 33.55 22.95
C LEU A 112 12.06 33.97 21.51
N LEU A 113 11.62 33.02 20.67
CA LEU A 113 11.21 33.32 19.29
C LEU A 113 9.98 34.23 19.25
N TYR A 114 9.00 34.03 20.13
CA TYR A 114 7.81 34.87 20.21
C TYR A 114 8.11 36.31 20.59
N GLN A 115 9.01 36.51 21.55
CA GLN A 115 9.45 37.84 21.94
C GLN A 115 10.29 38.50 20.83
N ALA A 116 11.23 37.76 20.21
CA ALA A 116 12.08 38.30 19.16
C ALA A 116 11.30 38.72 17.91
N PHE A 117 10.32 37.91 17.49
CA PHE A 117 9.53 38.13 16.28
C PHE A 117 8.23 38.91 16.51
N GLU A 118 7.87 39.20 17.76
CA GLU A 118 6.61 39.85 18.18
C GLU A 118 5.38 39.07 17.67
N ILE A 119 5.37 37.77 17.91
CA ILE A 119 4.29 36.87 17.48
C ILE A 119 3.09 37.03 18.41
N THR A 120 1.90 37.26 17.84
CA THR A 120 0.65 37.46 18.59
C THR A 120 -0.26 36.23 18.57
N ALA A 121 -0.03 35.29 17.65
CA ALA A 121 -0.79 34.05 17.54
C ALA A 121 0.15 32.85 17.38
N THR A 122 -0.05 31.85 18.24
CA THR A 122 0.77 30.63 18.31
C THR A 122 0.19 29.51 17.46
N ASP A 123 1.06 28.65 16.94
CA ASP A 123 0.66 27.46 16.19
C ASP A 123 1.51 26.27 16.63
N GLY A 124 1.00 25.51 17.61
CA GLY A 124 1.72 24.40 18.24
C GLY A 124 2.27 23.34 17.27
N THR A 125 1.72 23.26 16.06
CA THR A 125 2.19 22.33 15.04
C THR A 125 3.41 22.84 14.26
N ILE A 126 3.45 24.15 13.98
CA ILE A 126 4.66 24.82 13.49
C ILE A 126 5.74 24.76 14.57
N GLU A 127 5.31 24.87 15.84
CA GLU A 127 6.22 24.85 16.97
C GLU A 127 7.07 23.59 17.01
N GLU A 128 6.39 22.45 16.89
CA GLU A 128 7.01 21.14 16.87
C GLU A 128 7.93 20.94 15.67
N TYR A 129 7.54 21.43 14.50
CA TYR A 129 8.35 21.29 13.29
C TYR A 129 9.68 22.03 13.39
N VAL A 130 9.67 23.32 13.73
CA VAL A 130 10.92 24.11 13.78
C VAL A 130 11.81 23.57 14.89
N TYR A 131 11.24 23.16 16.03
CA TYR A 131 12.01 22.50 17.08
C TYR A 131 12.71 21.23 16.57
N THR A 132 11.96 20.33 15.91
CA THR A 132 12.52 19.11 15.29
C THR A 132 13.58 19.43 14.25
N LEU A 133 13.38 20.48 13.45
CA LEU A 133 14.29 20.93 12.41
C LEU A 133 15.63 21.41 12.98
N VAL A 134 15.61 22.19 14.07
CA VAL A 134 16.83 22.72 14.69
C VAL A 134 17.59 21.64 15.47
N GLN A 135 16.88 20.64 15.99
CA GLN A 135 17.50 19.47 16.64
C GLN A 135 18.15 18.50 15.64
N SER A 136 17.59 18.39 14.42
CA SER A 136 18.05 17.42 13.41
C SER A 136 19.14 17.95 12.48
N ILE A 137 19.30 19.28 12.36
CA ILE A 137 20.26 19.91 11.46
C ILE A 137 21.07 20.95 12.25
N PRO A 138 22.41 20.96 12.15
CA PRO A 138 23.22 22.03 12.73
C PRO A 138 22.97 23.34 11.97
N ILE A 139 22.08 24.17 12.51
CA ILE A 139 21.66 25.47 11.96
C ILE A 139 22.29 26.60 12.79
N GLU A 140 22.99 27.54 12.13
CA GLU A 140 23.48 28.76 12.79
C GLU A 140 22.29 29.68 13.12
N ILE A 141 22.29 30.30 14.31
CA ILE A 141 21.16 31.12 14.78
C ILE A 141 20.77 32.24 13.81
N GLY A 142 21.75 32.91 13.19
CA GLY A 142 21.48 34.00 12.23
C GLY A 142 20.72 33.50 11.00
N GLU A 143 20.97 32.26 10.58
CA GLU A 143 20.28 31.64 9.45
C GLU A 143 18.88 31.15 9.84
N LEU A 144 18.72 30.67 11.07
CA LEU A 144 17.39 30.38 11.63
C LEU A 144 16.55 31.65 11.69
N MET A 145 17.11 32.76 12.17
CA MET A 145 16.44 34.06 12.23
C MET A 145 16.09 34.57 10.82
N GLU A 146 17.01 34.45 9.86
CA GLU A 146 16.72 34.82 8.46
C GLU A 146 15.62 33.95 7.84
N TYR A 147 15.66 32.64 8.09
CA TYR A 147 14.64 31.71 7.63
C TYR A 147 13.27 32.06 8.21
N LEU A 148 13.16 32.20 9.53
CA LEU A 148 11.90 32.50 10.22
C LEU A 148 11.36 33.89 9.86
N ALA A 149 12.23 34.89 9.69
CA ALA A 149 11.84 36.24 9.27
C ALA A 149 11.13 36.25 7.92
N ASP A 150 11.64 35.47 6.95
CA ASP A 150 11.03 35.34 5.64
C ASP A 150 9.74 34.50 5.66
N CYS A 151 9.46 33.83 6.77
CA CYS A 151 8.28 32.99 6.97
C CYS A 151 7.11 33.70 7.67
N LEU A 152 7.25 34.95 8.09
CA LEU A 152 6.17 35.72 8.71
C LEU A 152 4.99 35.96 7.74
N SER A 153 3.76 35.88 8.27
CA SER A 153 2.53 36.29 7.57
C SER A 153 2.47 37.81 7.39
N GLN A 154 1.71 38.27 6.38
CA GLN A 154 1.40 39.68 6.16
C GLN A 154 -0.01 40.07 6.66
N GLU A 155 -0.70 39.14 7.32
CA GLU A 155 -2.06 39.33 7.89
C GLU A 155 -2.04 40.17 9.18
N GLU A 156 -3.22 40.59 9.65
CA GLU A 156 -3.42 41.41 10.86
C GLU A 156 -2.83 40.77 12.14
N ASP A 157 -2.88 39.44 12.24
CA ASP A 157 -2.20 38.69 13.30
C ASP A 157 -0.79 38.26 12.85
N ARG A 158 0.22 38.74 13.57
CA ARG A 158 1.62 38.44 13.28
C ARG A 158 1.93 37.01 13.73
N LYS A 159 1.91 36.09 12.77
CA LYS A 159 2.19 34.65 12.95
C LYS A 159 3.13 34.11 11.88
N PHE A 160 3.74 32.95 12.12
CA PHE A 160 4.48 32.24 11.07
C PHE A 160 3.52 31.61 10.05
N SER A 161 3.81 31.80 8.76
CA SER A 161 3.06 31.21 7.66
C SER A 161 3.55 29.80 7.37
N ARG A 162 2.67 28.81 7.56
CA ARG A 162 2.89 27.40 7.24
C ARG A 162 3.47 27.20 5.84
N ARG A 163 2.86 27.84 4.84
CA ARG A 163 3.28 27.77 3.43
C ARG A 163 4.69 28.32 3.23
N LYS A 164 5.04 29.45 3.86
CA LYS A 164 6.37 30.05 3.70
C LYS A 164 7.47 29.25 4.41
N ILE A 165 7.19 28.69 5.60
CA ILE A 165 8.08 27.73 6.28
C ILE A 165 8.41 26.59 5.32
N ASN A 166 7.38 26.06 4.67
CA ASN A 166 7.52 24.98 3.72
C ASN A 166 8.33 25.34 2.48
N ASP A 167 7.98 26.45 1.83
CA ASP A 167 8.58 26.91 0.58
C ASP A 167 10.07 27.28 0.76
N ASN A 168 10.45 27.75 1.96
CA ASN A 168 11.81 28.21 2.26
C ASN A 168 12.71 27.16 2.94
N VAL A 169 12.22 25.96 3.26
CA VAL A 169 13.00 24.97 4.03
C VAL A 169 14.31 24.55 3.32
N ASN A 170 14.33 24.63 1.99
CA ASN A 170 15.51 24.37 1.17
C ASN A 170 16.71 25.25 1.53
N ARG A 171 16.49 26.41 2.15
CA ARG A 171 17.53 27.33 2.62
C ARG A 171 18.38 26.74 3.73
N LEU A 172 17.82 25.79 4.49
CA LEU A 172 18.49 25.13 5.61
C LEU A 172 19.25 23.87 5.18
N GLY A 173 19.47 23.68 3.87
CA GLY A 173 20.23 22.52 3.37
C GLY A 173 19.40 21.25 3.18
N ILE A 174 18.07 21.35 3.19
CA ILE A 174 17.15 20.26 2.89
C ILE A 174 16.87 20.18 1.38
N TRP A 175 16.94 18.98 0.79
CA TRP A 175 16.62 18.77 -0.62
C TRP A 175 15.13 18.99 -0.91
N ARG A 176 14.81 19.90 -1.84
CA ARG A 176 13.50 19.99 -2.50
C ARG A 176 13.69 20.19 -4.00
N THR A 177 13.01 19.38 -4.82
CA THR A 177 13.26 19.34 -6.26
C THR A 177 12.70 20.53 -7.04
N LYS A 178 11.82 21.34 -6.43
CA LYS A 178 11.19 22.53 -7.05
C LYS A 178 11.85 23.87 -6.70
N GLY A 179 12.97 23.88 -5.98
CA GLY A 179 13.64 25.12 -5.57
C GLY A 179 14.39 25.81 -6.71
N ASP A 180 14.30 27.14 -6.78
CA ASP A 180 15.17 27.97 -7.61
C ASP A 180 16.66 27.66 -7.35
N GLY A 181 17.49 27.88 -8.37
CA GLY A 181 18.92 27.56 -8.36
C GLY A 181 19.60 27.96 -7.04
N LEU A 182 20.11 26.96 -6.33
CA LEU A 182 20.79 27.15 -5.05
C LEU A 182 22.05 27.99 -5.25
N ASP A 183 22.31 28.93 -4.34
CA ASP A 183 23.62 29.58 -4.29
C ASP A 183 24.72 28.57 -3.88
N LYS A 184 25.98 28.92 -4.15
CA LYS A 184 27.13 28.05 -3.90
C LYS A 184 27.28 27.61 -2.44
N ARG A 185 26.99 28.50 -1.47
CA ARG A 185 27.11 28.20 -0.03
C ARG A 185 26.03 27.19 0.39
N ARG A 186 24.83 27.32 -0.16
CA ARG A 186 23.66 26.46 0.11
C ARG A 186 23.79 25.08 -0.52
N LEU A 187 24.26 24.99 -1.77
CA LEU A 187 24.51 23.72 -2.44
C LEU A 187 25.59 22.90 -1.72
N LYS A 188 26.68 23.56 -1.29
CA LYS A 188 27.75 22.93 -0.52
C LYS A 188 27.22 22.29 0.77
N ARG A 189 26.38 23.00 1.54
CA ARG A 189 25.74 22.45 2.73
C ARG A 189 24.79 21.30 2.41
N GLN A 190 23.96 21.42 1.39
CA GLN A 190 23.09 20.31 0.96
C GLN A 190 23.88 19.03 0.68
N ILE A 191 25.02 19.13 -0.02
CA ILE A 191 25.88 17.98 -0.31
C ILE A 191 26.57 17.46 0.96
N GLN A 192 27.05 18.36 1.84
CA GLN A 192 27.68 17.98 3.11
C GLN A 192 26.77 17.20 4.05
N TYR A 193 25.47 17.52 4.05
CA TYR A 193 24.46 16.84 4.86
C TYR A 193 23.73 15.73 4.08
N SER A 194 24.08 15.49 2.81
CA SER A 194 23.57 14.36 2.03
C SER A 194 24.22 13.06 2.49
N LYS A 195 23.46 11.97 2.49
CA LYS A 195 24.06 10.64 2.65
C LYS A 195 25.11 10.41 1.55
N PRO A 196 26.28 9.84 1.87
CA PRO A 196 27.34 9.57 0.90
C PRO A 196 26.84 8.85 -0.36
N ASP A 197 25.91 7.90 -0.23
CA ASP A 197 25.37 7.13 -1.36
C ASP A 197 24.63 7.98 -2.41
N ILE A 198 23.97 9.07 -2.02
CA ILE A 198 23.30 9.97 -2.97
C ILE A 198 24.31 10.81 -3.72
N VAL A 199 25.30 11.34 -3.00
CA VAL A 199 26.42 12.07 -3.60
C VAL A 199 27.12 11.15 -4.60
N ARG A 200 27.32 9.88 -4.22
CA ARG A 200 27.86 8.82 -5.07
C ARG A 200 27.04 8.64 -6.35
N GLN A 201 25.74 8.37 -6.24
CA GLN A 201 24.86 8.10 -7.39
C GLN A 201 24.82 9.28 -8.37
N ARG A 202 24.78 10.52 -7.86
CA ARG A 202 24.80 11.71 -8.71
C ARG A 202 26.13 11.91 -9.42
N LEU A 203 27.23 11.66 -8.72
CA LEU A 203 28.57 11.68 -9.30
C LEU A 203 28.77 10.57 -10.35
N GLU A 204 28.26 9.36 -10.09
CA GLU A 204 28.26 8.25 -11.06
C GLU A 204 27.45 8.61 -12.32
N LYS A 205 26.27 9.22 -12.15
CA LYS A 205 25.47 9.73 -13.26
C LYS A 205 26.19 10.83 -14.04
N ALA A 206 26.92 11.70 -13.35
CA ALA A 206 27.71 12.76 -13.96
C ALA A 206 28.81 12.19 -14.89
N LEU A 207 29.40 11.04 -14.54
CA LEU A 207 30.39 10.36 -15.40
C LEU A 207 29.84 9.89 -16.75
N GLY A 208 28.51 9.87 -16.91
CA GLY A 208 27.84 9.62 -18.19
C GLY A 208 27.76 10.84 -19.11
N ASP A 209 28.15 12.04 -18.68
CA ASP A 209 28.20 13.23 -19.55
C ASP A 209 29.46 13.21 -20.43
N GLU A 210 29.28 13.05 -21.74
CA GLU A 210 30.37 13.00 -22.72
C GLU A 210 31.16 14.32 -22.78
N ASN A 211 30.58 15.45 -22.35
CA ASN A 211 31.23 16.76 -22.36
C ASN A 211 31.99 17.10 -21.07
N MET A 212 32.10 16.15 -20.13
CA MET A 212 32.80 16.37 -18.86
C MET A 212 34.32 16.52 -19.08
N GLN A 213 34.93 17.53 -18.45
CA GLN A 213 36.39 17.71 -18.49
C GLN A 213 37.13 16.50 -17.90
N GLU A 214 38.11 15.96 -18.62
CA GLU A 214 38.91 14.77 -18.26
C GLU A 214 39.51 14.84 -16.84
N GLY A 215 39.97 16.02 -16.43
CA GLY A 215 40.53 16.26 -15.09
C GLY A 215 39.48 16.13 -13.97
N LEU A 216 38.27 16.61 -14.22
CA LEU A 216 37.13 16.46 -13.32
C LEU A 216 36.67 15.00 -13.25
N ARG A 217 36.60 14.32 -14.40
CA ARG A 217 36.23 12.91 -14.52
C ARG A 217 37.15 12.02 -13.68
N LYS A 218 38.47 12.23 -13.75
CA LYS A 218 39.46 11.50 -12.94
C LYS A 218 39.32 11.78 -11.44
N LYS A 219 39.00 13.03 -11.04
CA LYS A 219 38.74 13.38 -9.64
C LYS A 219 37.49 12.69 -9.10
N ILE A 220 36.41 12.68 -9.87
CA ILE A 220 35.15 12.01 -9.50
C ILE A 220 35.39 10.49 -9.35
N ILE A 221 36.02 9.84 -10.34
CA ILE A 221 36.36 8.41 -10.28
C ILE A 221 37.24 8.11 -9.04
N SER A 222 38.22 8.97 -8.75
CA SER A 222 39.06 8.83 -7.56
C SER A 222 38.31 9.03 -6.25
N ALA A 223 37.28 9.87 -6.21
CA ALA A 223 36.45 10.12 -5.02
C ALA A 223 35.45 8.98 -4.78
N LEU A 224 34.96 8.34 -5.85
CA LEU A 224 34.06 7.19 -5.80
C LEU A 224 34.76 5.90 -5.30
N GLY A 225 36.09 5.82 -5.39
CA GLY A 225 36.90 4.70 -4.92
C GLY A 225 37.34 4.80 -3.45
N LYS A 226 37.21 3.69 -2.70
CA LYS A 226 37.74 3.43 -1.33
C LYS A 226 37.72 4.62 -0.36
N ASP A 227 36.60 4.84 0.32
CA ASP A 227 36.41 5.72 1.49
C ASP A 227 36.82 7.20 1.35
N LYS A 228 37.12 7.65 0.12
CA LYS A 228 37.50 9.04 -0.16
C LYS A 228 36.31 9.97 -0.43
N LEU A 229 35.10 9.44 -0.47
CA LEU A 229 33.90 10.22 -0.77
C LEU A 229 33.58 11.24 0.33
N GLU A 230 33.72 10.86 1.61
CA GLU A 230 33.55 11.79 2.73
C GLU A 230 34.60 12.91 2.70
N LYS A 231 35.83 12.55 2.33
CA LYS A 231 36.93 13.51 2.18
C LYS A 231 36.64 14.48 1.03
N PHE A 232 36.15 13.99 -0.10
CA PHE A 232 35.68 14.80 -1.22
C PHE A 232 34.52 15.73 -0.83
N ILE A 233 33.56 15.24 -0.02
CA ILE A 233 32.44 16.02 0.51
C ILE A 233 32.92 17.14 1.48
N LYS A 234 33.98 16.87 2.26
CA LYS A 234 34.53 17.83 3.23
C LYS A 234 35.52 18.84 2.62
N GLU A 235 36.37 18.43 1.67
CA GLU A 235 37.55 19.21 1.22
C GLU A 235 37.30 20.18 0.04
N SER A 236 36.19 20.06 -0.69
CA SER A 236 35.60 21.13 -1.51
C SER A 236 36.47 21.82 -2.60
N GLU A 237 36.72 21.15 -3.73
CA GLU A 237 36.81 21.82 -5.05
C GLU A 237 35.44 21.74 -5.75
N PHE A 238 34.39 22.22 -5.08
CA PHE A 238 32.98 22.07 -5.50
C PHE A 238 32.59 22.89 -6.74
N ASP A 239 33.38 23.91 -7.09
CA ASP A 239 33.11 24.78 -8.25
C ASP A 239 33.04 24.01 -9.57
N GLN A 240 33.63 22.81 -9.65
CA GLN A 240 33.70 22.02 -10.89
C GLN A 240 32.54 21.03 -11.06
N VAL A 241 31.85 20.64 -9.98
CA VAL A 241 30.76 19.62 -10.01
C VAL A 241 29.35 20.20 -9.84
N GLU A 242 29.23 21.50 -9.57
CA GLU A 242 27.98 22.21 -9.28
C GLU A 242 26.85 21.92 -10.30
N ASP A 243 27.17 21.93 -11.59
CA ASP A 243 26.19 21.74 -12.67
C ASP A 243 25.59 20.32 -12.72
N TYR A 244 26.23 19.33 -12.09
CA TYR A 244 25.74 17.95 -12.03
C TYR A 244 24.84 17.70 -10.81
N PHE A 245 24.91 18.57 -9.80
CA PHE A 245 23.99 18.56 -8.67
C PHE A 245 22.79 19.49 -8.86
N ARG A 246 22.92 20.51 -9.71
CA ARG A 246 21.81 21.31 -10.20
C ARG A 246 20.95 20.45 -11.12
N TYR A 247 19.66 20.35 -10.83
CA TYR A 247 18.73 19.68 -11.71
C TYR A 247 18.75 20.43 -13.05
N LYS A 248 19.40 19.88 -14.08
CA LYS A 248 19.09 20.30 -15.46
C LYS A 248 17.59 20.06 -15.56
N LYS A 249 16.78 21.14 -15.61
CA LYS A 249 15.37 21.05 -16.02
C LYS A 249 15.41 20.08 -17.17
N ALA A 250 14.75 18.92 -17.04
CA ALA A 250 14.57 18.06 -18.18
C ALA A 250 14.06 19.03 -19.24
N VAL A 251 14.86 19.23 -20.31
CA VAL A 251 14.38 19.99 -21.46
C VAL A 251 13.00 19.41 -21.67
N LYS A 252 11.98 20.28 -21.71
CA LYS A 252 10.70 19.84 -22.25
C LYS A 252 11.08 19.31 -23.63
N LYS A 253 11.41 18.03 -23.73
CA LYS A 253 10.99 17.23 -24.85
C LYS A 253 9.54 17.64 -24.89
N GLN A 254 9.18 18.40 -25.93
CA GLN A 254 7.80 18.41 -26.35
C GLN A 254 7.34 16.99 -26.11
N LYS A 255 6.25 16.80 -25.35
CA LYS A 255 5.54 15.54 -25.44
C LYS A 255 5.53 15.29 -26.94
N LYS A 256 6.35 14.34 -27.41
CA LYS A 256 6.03 13.74 -28.69
C LYS A 256 4.58 13.38 -28.44
N GLU A 257 3.70 13.78 -29.36
CA GLU A 257 2.42 13.07 -29.49
C GLU A 257 2.74 11.62 -29.16
N PRO A 258 2.04 11.00 -28.19
CA PRO A 258 2.34 9.62 -27.82
C PRO A 258 2.56 8.91 -29.15
N GLU A 259 3.81 8.50 -29.42
CA GLU A 259 4.05 7.58 -30.53
C GLU A 259 3.06 6.50 -30.20
N GLN A 260 2.04 6.31 -31.07
CA GLN A 260 0.94 5.37 -30.85
C GLN A 260 1.59 4.21 -30.13
N GLU A 261 1.31 4.08 -28.82
CA GLU A 261 2.03 3.09 -28.03
C GLU A 261 1.66 1.80 -28.73
N GLU A 262 2.61 1.17 -29.44
CA GLU A 262 2.39 -0.15 -30.00
C GLU A 262 1.96 -0.96 -28.81
N HIS A 263 0.66 -1.24 -28.72
CA HIS A 263 0.09 -1.89 -27.56
C HIS A 263 0.71 -3.28 -27.55
N ILE A 264 1.58 -3.51 -26.57
CA ILE A 264 2.26 -4.77 -26.43
C ILE A 264 1.27 -5.75 -25.81
N TYR A 265 0.84 -6.75 -26.59
CA TYR A 265 -0.04 -7.83 -26.14
C TYR A 265 0.77 -9.07 -25.80
N ASP A 266 0.54 -9.62 -24.61
CA ASP A 266 1.18 -10.87 -24.18
C ASP A 266 0.30 -12.10 -24.47
N TYR A 267 -1.03 -11.91 -24.59
CA TYR A 267 -2.04 -12.97 -24.85
C TYR A 267 -3.12 -12.49 -25.84
N SER A 268 -3.80 -13.43 -26.52
CA SER A 268 -4.85 -13.10 -27.50
C SER A 268 -6.00 -12.27 -26.95
N TYR A 269 -6.34 -12.44 -25.69
CA TYR A 269 -7.44 -11.74 -25.04
C TYR A 269 -7.08 -10.33 -24.54
N ASP A 270 -5.79 -10.03 -24.37
CA ASP A 270 -5.36 -8.67 -24.04
C ASP A 270 -5.59 -7.72 -25.24
N MET A 271 -5.60 -8.25 -26.46
CA MET A 271 -5.90 -7.51 -27.69
C MET A 271 -7.39 -7.15 -27.77
N CYS A 272 -8.29 -8.12 -27.51
CA CYS A 272 -9.74 -7.89 -27.54
C CYS A 272 -10.23 -6.84 -26.53
N LEU A 273 -9.55 -6.70 -25.38
CA LEU A 273 -9.93 -5.72 -24.37
C LEU A 273 -9.39 -4.31 -24.65
N LYS A 274 -8.40 -4.17 -25.51
CA LYS A 274 -7.69 -2.91 -25.77
C LYS A 274 -7.97 -2.32 -27.15
N GLU A 275 -8.44 -3.14 -28.09
CA GLU A 275 -8.84 -2.70 -29.42
C GLU A 275 -10.35 -2.87 -29.62
N GLU A 276 -11.04 -1.77 -29.95
CA GLU A 276 -12.48 -1.79 -30.20
C GLU A 276 -12.85 -2.66 -31.41
N GLY A 277 -13.92 -3.45 -31.28
CA GLY A 277 -14.50 -4.22 -32.38
C GLY A 277 -13.87 -5.59 -32.66
N TRP A 278 -12.90 -6.02 -31.85
CA TRP A 278 -12.29 -7.34 -31.95
C TRP A 278 -12.99 -8.37 -31.07
N ASP A 279 -13.46 -9.46 -31.68
CA ASP A 279 -13.84 -10.66 -30.93
C ASP A 279 -12.63 -11.57 -30.67
N VAL A 280 -12.80 -12.48 -29.72
CA VAL A 280 -11.78 -13.44 -29.27
C VAL A 280 -11.22 -14.28 -30.41
N ALA A 281 -12.07 -14.70 -31.36
CA ALA A 281 -11.65 -15.54 -32.46
C ALA A 281 -10.86 -14.74 -33.50
N ALA A 282 -11.30 -13.51 -33.80
CA ALA A 282 -10.59 -12.60 -34.68
C ALA A 282 -9.19 -12.26 -34.16
N ALA A 283 -9.04 -12.00 -32.85
CA ALA A 283 -7.73 -11.73 -32.26
C ALA A 283 -6.80 -12.95 -32.29
N GLU A 284 -7.33 -14.16 -32.09
CA GLU A 284 -6.54 -15.39 -32.23
C GLU A 284 -6.09 -15.62 -33.69
N GLU A 285 -6.93 -15.32 -34.67
CA GLU A 285 -6.58 -15.44 -36.09
C GLU A 285 -5.54 -14.39 -36.53
N GLU A 286 -5.64 -13.14 -36.07
CA GLU A 286 -4.63 -12.09 -36.32
C GLU A 286 -3.27 -12.46 -35.74
N ILE A 287 -3.27 -13.00 -34.52
CA ILE A 287 -2.09 -13.53 -33.87
C ILE A 287 -1.48 -14.71 -34.63
N LYS A 288 -2.31 -15.59 -35.19
CA LYS A 288 -1.86 -16.70 -36.05
C LYS A 288 -1.25 -16.15 -37.34
N ALA A 289 -1.85 -15.13 -37.94
CA ALA A 289 -1.36 -14.51 -39.18
C ALA A 289 -0.01 -13.78 -38.97
N GLY A 290 0.12 -12.96 -37.92
CA GLY A 290 1.38 -12.27 -37.60
C GLY A 290 2.54 -13.23 -37.26
N TRP A 291 2.23 -14.48 -36.91
CA TRP A 291 3.22 -15.56 -36.72
C TRP A 291 3.74 -16.15 -38.04
N GLU A 292 2.88 -16.28 -39.05
CA GLU A 292 3.29 -16.75 -40.38
C GLU A 292 4.22 -15.72 -41.05
N ASP A 293 3.91 -14.42 -40.89
CA ASP A 293 4.72 -13.32 -41.45
C ASP A 293 6.07 -13.10 -40.72
N SER A 294 6.13 -13.29 -39.40
CA SER A 294 7.37 -13.11 -38.61
C SER A 294 8.39 -14.25 -38.73
N GLN A 295 8.03 -15.36 -39.39
CA GLN A 295 9.02 -16.35 -39.86
C GLN A 295 9.78 -15.87 -41.11
N GLU A 296 9.26 -14.89 -41.85
CA GLU A 296 9.87 -14.38 -43.09
C GLU A 296 10.81 -13.17 -42.86
N GLU A 297 10.58 -12.35 -41.83
CA GLU A 297 11.42 -11.17 -41.52
C GLU A 297 12.33 -11.37 -40.30
N SER A 298 13.56 -11.85 -40.55
CA SER A 298 14.58 -12.07 -39.51
C SER A 298 15.29 -10.78 -39.03
N ASP A 299 14.54 -9.75 -38.67
CA ASP A 299 15.09 -8.45 -38.25
C ASP A 299 15.33 -8.34 -36.73
N GLY A 300 15.81 -9.42 -36.10
CA GLY A 300 16.47 -9.42 -34.77
C GLY A 300 15.70 -8.87 -33.56
N LYS A 301 14.50 -8.32 -33.72
CA LYS A 301 13.59 -7.85 -32.66
C LYS A 301 12.43 -8.84 -32.58
N GLU A 302 12.55 -9.84 -31.71
CA GLU A 302 11.43 -10.73 -31.42
C GLU A 302 10.27 -9.93 -30.81
N GLY A 303 9.11 -9.97 -31.47
CA GLY A 303 7.84 -9.42 -30.97
C GLY A 303 7.42 -10.03 -29.63
N SER A 304 6.54 -9.36 -28.88
CA SER A 304 6.13 -9.80 -27.54
C SER A 304 5.48 -11.18 -27.52
N PHE A 305 4.69 -11.47 -28.56
CA PHE A 305 4.05 -12.76 -28.74
C PHE A 305 5.04 -13.93 -28.81
N ALA A 306 6.11 -13.78 -29.60
CA ALA A 306 7.17 -14.79 -29.72
C ALA A 306 7.89 -15.02 -28.38
N LYS A 307 8.05 -13.95 -27.58
CA LYS A 307 8.60 -14.05 -26.21
C LYS A 307 7.65 -14.74 -25.24
N ALA A 308 6.36 -14.45 -25.30
CA ALA A 308 5.34 -15.07 -24.45
C ALA A 308 5.25 -16.58 -24.73
N ARG A 309 5.20 -16.99 -26.00
CA ARG A 309 5.14 -18.41 -26.38
C ARG A 309 6.35 -19.22 -25.88
N LYS A 310 7.55 -18.64 -25.84
CA LYS A 310 8.75 -19.30 -25.28
C LYS A 310 8.59 -19.72 -23.83
N LEU A 311 7.69 -19.08 -23.06
CA LEU A 311 7.40 -19.45 -21.67
C LEU A 311 6.65 -20.79 -21.55
N PHE A 312 5.99 -21.22 -22.63
CA PHE A 312 5.11 -22.40 -22.68
C PHE A 312 5.69 -23.57 -23.48
N VAL A 313 6.94 -23.47 -23.93
CA VAL A 313 7.56 -24.52 -24.77
C VAL A 313 7.85 -25.75 -23.93
N ILE A 314 7.37 -26.90 -24.41
CA ILE A 314 7.66 -28.23 -23.86
C ILE A 314 8.29 -29.14 -24.92
N GLY A 315 9.29 -29.92 -24.53
CA GLY A 315 9.93 -30.92 -25.38
C GLY A 315 9.20 -32.27 -25.35
N GLU A 316 9.44 -33.12 -26.36
CA GLU A 316 8.87 -34.49 -26.41
C GLU A 316 9.32 -35.34 -25.22
N GLU A 317 10.57 -35.22 -24.77
CA GLU A 317 11.09 -35.95 -23.59
C GLU A 317 10.27 -35.66 -22.32
N GLU A 318 9.84 -34.41 -22.11
CA GLU A 318 9.03 -34.02 -20.95
C GLU A 318 7.60 -34.59 -21.04
N LEU A 319 7.03 -34.69 -22.25
CA LEU A 319 5.73 -35.33 -22.46
C LEU A 319 5.80 -36.84 -22.22
N ASP A 320 6.88 -37.50 -22.63
CA ASP A 320 7.14 -38.91 -22.35
C ASP A 320 7.30 -39.17 -20.85
N GLU A 321 7.97 -38.27 -20.11
CA GLU A 321 8.06 -38.32 -18.65
C GLU A 321 6.67 -38.17 -18.00
N CYS A 322 5.86 -37.21 -18.45
CA CYS A 322 4.48 -37.04 -17.98
C CYS A 322 3.65 -38.30 -18.20
N ARG A 323 3.78 -38.95 -19.36
CA ARG A 323 3.05 -40.19 -19.65
C ARG A 323 3.46 -41.34 -18.74
N LYS A 324 4.76 -41.43 -18.38
CA LYS A 324 5.27 -42.40 -17.40
C LYS A 324 4.74 -42.12 -15.99
N GLU A 325 4.65 -40.85 -15.58
CA GLU A 325 4.03 -40.50 -14.30
C GLU A 325 2.58 -41.00 -14.22
N LEU A 326 1.82 -40.87 -15.31
CA LEU A 326 0.46 -41.44 -15.40
C LEU A 326 0.45 -42.96 -15.30
N ASP A 327 1.39 -43.65 -15.94
CA ASP A 327 1.50 -45.12 -15.87
C ASP A 327 1.83 -45.59 -14.45
N ASN A 328 2.69 -44.86 -13.72
CA ASN A 328 3.03 -45.17 -12.33
C ASN A 328 1.80 -45.15 -11.40
N LEU A 329 0.77 -44.33 -11.71
CA LEU A 329 -0.48 -44.31 -10.94
C LEU A 329 -1.30 -45.60 -11.06
N PHE A 330 -1.10 -46.39 -12.13
CA PHE A 330 -1.69 -47.74 -12.23
C PHE A 330 -0.99 -48.73 -11.30
N GLU A 331 0.33 -48.65 -11.21
CA GLU A 331 1.15 -49.52 -10.35
C GLU A 331 0.89 -49.25 -8.87
N LEU A 332 0.77 -47.97 -8.52
CA LEU A 332 0.57 -47.51 -7.15
C LEU A 332 -0.66 -48.15 -6.49
N VAL A 333 -1.74 -48.41 -7.22
CA VAL A 333 -2.95 -49.07 -6.69
C VAL A 333 -2.85 -50.59 -6.62
N GLU A 334 -1.94 -51.20 -7.37
CA GLU A 334 -1.73 -52.64 -7.27
C GLU A 334 -1.03 -53.05 -5.99
N GLU A 335 -0.18 -52.17 -5.45
CA GLU A 335 0.58 -52.37 -4.21
C GLU A 335 -0.30 -52.33 -2.95
N TYR A 336 -1.48 -51.72 -3.02
CA TYR A 336 -2.41 -51.67 -1.89
C TYR A 336 -3.46 -52.79 -1.91
N GLY A 337 -3.87 -53.21 -0.71
CA GLY A 337 -4.88 -54.25 -0.47
C GLY A 337 -6.33 -53.83 -0.77
N ILE A 338 -6.61 -53.31 -1.98
CA ILE A 338 -7.92 -52.79 -2.38
C ILE A 338 -8.83 -53.90 -2.92
N LEU A 339 -10.14 -53.80 -2.64
CA LEU A 339 -11.17 -54.62 -3.27
C LEU A 339 -11.11 -54.52 -4.81
N LYS A 340 -11.29 -55.67 -5.48
CA LYS A 340 -11.21 -55.79 -6.95
C LYS A 340 -12.12 -54.80 -7.70
N GLU A 341 -13.35 -54.62 -7.24
CA GLU A 341 -14.31 -53.68 -7.83
C GLU A 341 -13.80 -52.22 -7.80
N LYS A 342 -13.13 -51.83 -6.71
CA LYS A 342 -12.56 -50.48 -6.57
C LYS A 342 -11.30 -50.32 -7.42
N LYS A 343 -10.47 -51.37 -7.53
CA LYS A 343 -9.34 -51.40 -8.48
C LYS A 343 -9.81 -51.23 -9.92
N GLU A 344 -10.87 -51.93 -10.32
CA GLU A 344 -11.47 -51.79 -11.66
C GLU A 344 -11.98 -50.37 -11.91
N LYS A 345 -12.67 -49.77 -10.93
CA LYS A 345 -13.16 -48.39 -11.02
C LYS A 345 -12.02 -47.36 -11.07
N TRP A 346 -10.97 -47.55 -10.28
CA TRP A 346 -9.76 -46.73 -10.33
C TRP A 346 -9.12 -46.76 -11.71
N LYS A 347 -8.90 -47.97 -12.25
CA LYS A 347 -8.34 -48.16 -13.59
C LYS A 347 -9.21 -47.51 -14.66
N ALA A 348 -10.53 -47.55 -14.52
CA ALA A 348 -11.44 -46.89 -15.45
C ALA A 348 -11.22 -45.36 -15.47
N TYR A 349 -11.16 -44.71 -14.31
CA TYR A 349 -10.88 -43.27 -14.23
C TYR A 349 -9.49 -42.91 -14.77
N LEU A 350 -8.46 -43.68 -14.41
CA LEU A 350 -7.11 -43.45 -14.94
C LEU A 350 -7.03 -43.65 -16.45
N THR A 351 -7.74 -44.65 -17.00
CA THR A 351 -7.77 -44.89 -18.44
C THR A 351 -8.43 -43.72 -19.17
N GLU A 352 -9.53 -43.18 -18.63
CA GLU A 352 -10.17 -41.97 -19.16
C GLU A 352 -9.23 -40.76 -19.12
N PHE A 353 -8.50 -40.57 -18.02
CA PHE A 353 -7.55 -39.48 -17.86
C PHE A 353 -6.35 -39.62 -18.81
N CYS A 354 -5.77 -40.81 -18.95
CA CYS A 354 -4.70 -41.09 -19.90
C CYS A 354 -5.16 -40.87 -21.34
N SER A 355 -6.35 -41.36 -21.72
CA SER A 355 -6.92 -41.12 -23.04
C SER A 355 -7.10 -39.63 -23.32
N ALA A 356 -7.55 -38.85 -22.35
CA ALA A 356 -7.69 -37.41 -22.51
C ALA A 356 -6.32 -36.71 -22.65
N PHE A 357 -5.28 -37.19 -21.96
CA PHE A 357 -3.91 -36.69 -22.07
C PHE A 357 -3.29 -37.04 -23.42
N ASP A 358 -3.36 -38.29 -23.85
CA ASP A 358 -2.82 -38.78 -25.12
C ASP A 358 -3.44 -38.03 -26.30
N GLU A 359 -4.76 -37.83 -26.29
CA GLU A 359 -5.44 -37.02 -27.30
C GLU A 359 -4.98 -35.55 -27.30
N ALA A 360 -4.68 -34.97 -26.13
CA ALA A 360 -4.19 -33.60 -26.04
C ALA A 360 -2.77 -33.47 -26.59
N VAL A 361 -1.92 -34.48 -26.36
CA VAL A 361 -0.58 -34.57 -26.95
C VAL A 361 -0.67 -34.71 -28.47
N GLU A 362 -1.51 -35.61 -28.99
CA GLU A 362 -1.68 -35.84 -30.43
C GLU A 362 -2.16 -34.58 -31.17
N ARG A 363 -3.06 -33.80 -30.58
CA ARG A 363 -3.50 -32.49 -31.13
C ARG A 363 -2.42 -31.41 -31.07
N GLY A 364 -1.40 -31.59 -30.24
CA GLY A 364 -0.37 -30.59 -29.98
C GLY A 364 -0.81 -29.51 -29.00
N ASP A 365 -1.74 -29.80 -28.08
CA ASP A 365 -2.29 -28.84 -27.11
C ASP A 365 -1.23 -28.29 -26.14
N PHE A 366 -0.08 -28.96 -26.00
CA PHE A 366 1.00 -28.53 -25.12
C PHE A 366 2.17 -27.89 -25.87
N GLN A 367 2.25 -28.04 -27.20
CA GLN A 367 3.37 -27.57 -28.00
C GLN A 367 2.98 -26.47 -29.00
N LYS A 368 1.77 -26.59 -29.57
CA LYS A 368 1.23 -25.70 -30.61
C LYS A 368 0.17 -24.78 -30.02
N ILE A 369 -0.83 -25.34 -29.32
CA ILE A 369 -1.99 -24.61 -28.81
C ILE A 369 -1.77 -24.26 -27.34
N THR A 370 -0.88 -23.31 -27.07
CA THR A 370 -0.54 -22.89 -25.70
C THR A 370 -1.56 -21.88 -25.12
N PRO A 371 -1.55 -21.58 -23.81
CA PRO A 371 -2.41 -20.56 -23.19
C PRO A 371 -2.32 -19.15 -23.79
N VAL A 372 -1.34 -18.89 -24.66
CA VAL A 372 -1.30 -17.68 -25.47
C VAL A 372 -2.50 -17.58 -26.43
N MET A 373 -2.99 -18.72 -26.95
CA MET A 373 -4.26 -18.87 -27.68
C MET A 373 -5.30 -19.45 -26.72
N LEU A 374 -5.73 -18.62 -25.77
CA LEU A 374 -6.47 -19.06 -24.60
C LEU A 374 -7.83 -19.69 -24.92
N ALA A 375 -8.51 -19.34 -26.03
CA ALA A 375 -9.83 -19.86 -26.38
C ALA A 375 -9.72 -21.31 -26.84
N GLU A 376 -8.84 -21.53 -27.81
CA GLU A 376 -8.57 -22.84 -28.39
C GLU A 376 -7.95 -23.78 -27.34
N TYR A 377 -7.00 -23.28 -26.55
CA TYR A 377 -6.43 -24.00 -25.41
C TYR A 377 -7.52 -24.46 -24.43
N CYS A 378 -8.35 -23.53 -23.94
CA CYS A 378 -9.39 -23.84 -22.96
C CYS A 378 -10.40 -24.87 -23.49
N LYS A 379 -10.79 -24.77 -24.77
CA LYS A 379 -11.70 -25.71 -25.41
C LYS A 379 -11.14 -27.13 -25.37
N ASN A 380 -9.85 -27.28 -25.68
CA ASN A 380 -9.20 -28.58 -25.79
C ASN A 380 -8.91 -29.20 -24.41
N GLN A 381 -8.69 -28.39 -23.36
CA GLN A 381 -8.39 -28.87 -22.01
C GLN A 381 -9.62 -29.37 -21.22
N LYS A 382 -10.85 -29.06 -21.62
CA LYS A 382 -12.06 -29.38 -20.82
C LYS A 382 -12.19 -30.86 -20.43
N ARG A 383 -11.88 -31.78 -21.36
CA ARG A 383 -11.98 -33.22 -21.12
C ARG A 383 -10.94 -33.70 -20.10
N LEU A 384 -9.70 -33.24 -20.24
CA LEU A 384 -8.60 -33.56 -19.33
C LEU A 384 -8.91 -33.11 -17.89
N ILE A 385 -9.38 -31.87 -17.75
CA ILE A 385 -9.76 -31.27 -16.47
C ILE A 385 -10.91 -32.05 -15.83
N SER A 386 -11.93 -32.38 -16.63
CA SER A 386 -13.10 -33.13 -16.14
C SER A 386 -12.73 -34.52 -15.64
N ALA A 387 -11.89 -35.25 -16.38
CA ALA A 387 -11.43 -36.58 -15.99
C ALA A 387 -10.62 -36.54 -14.69
N TYR A 388 -9.68 -35.60 -14.56
CA TYR A 388 -8.84 -35.43 -13.38
C TYR A 388 -9.67 -35.15 -12.11
N PHE A 389 -10.52 -34.13 -12.13
CA PHE A 389 -11.28 -33.75 -10.93
C PHE A 389 -12.42 -34.72 -10.60
N SER A 390 -12.96 -35.45 -11.58
CA SER A 390 -13.94 -36.52 -11.33
C SER A 390 -13.34 -37.64 -10.48
N MET A 391 -12.07 -37.99 -10.73
CA MET A 391 -11.34 -38.98 -9.94
C MET A 391 -11.06 -38.47 -8.52
N LEU A 392 -10.61 -37.22 -8.35
CA LEU A 392 -10.43 -36.61 -7.02
C LEU A 392 -11.76 -36.51 -6.24
N GLY A 393 -12.86 -36.18 -6.92
CA GLY A 393 -14.19 -36.17 -6.33
C GLY A 393 -14.65 -37.56 -5.88
N TRP A 394 -14.33 -38.61 -6.65
CA TRP A 394 -14.61 -39.98 -6.24
C TRP A 394 -13.77 -40.41 -5.03
N LEU A 395 -12.48 -40.05 -4.99
CA LEU A 395 -11.61 -40.27 -3.82
C LEU A 395 -12.24 -39.72 -2.55
N LEU A 396 -12.72 -38.47 -2.58
CA LEU A 396 -13.39 -37.81 -1.44
C LEU A 396 -14.67 -38.56 -0.99
N MET A 397 -15.43 -39.14 -1.92
CA MET A 397 -16.74 -39.73 -1.62
C MET A 397 -16.69 -41.17 -1.16
N ASP A 398 -15.69 -41.93 -1.59
CA ASP A 398 -15.63 -43.37 -1.35
C ASP A 398 -14.90 -43.67 -0.03
N GLU A 399 -15.64 -44.14 0.98
CA GLU A 399 -15.08 -44.39 2.32
C GLU A 399 -13.90 -45.36 2.32
N ALA A 400 -13.93 -46.40 1.49
CA ALA A 400 -12.84 -47.36 1.40
C ALA A 400 -11.57 -46.72 0.81
N MET A 401 -11.73 -45.87 -0.22
CA MET A 401 -10.60 -45.13 -0.80
C MET A 401 -10.07 -44.05 0.13
N ASN A 402 -10.95 -43.39 0.90
CA ASN A 402 -10.55 -42.40 1.91
C ASN A 402 -9.66 -43.04 2.99
N HIS A 403 -10.06 -44.20 3.53
CA HIS A 403 -9.24 -44.92 4.51
C HIS A 403 -7.90 -45.38 3.93
N LEU A 404 -7.86 -45.66 2.64
CA LEU A 404 -6.65 -46.08 1.95
C LEU A 404 -5.72 -44.91 1.61
N ALA A 405 -6.28 -43.73 1.35
CA ALA A 405 -5.51 -42.50 1.21
C ALA A 405 -4.85 -42.07 2.54
N GLU A 406 -5.33 -42.58 3.68
CA GLU A 406 -4.82 -42.26 5.00
C GLU A 406 -3.36 -42.72 5.18
N ASN A 407 -2.45 -41.79 5.48
CA ASN A 407 -1.02 -42.00 5.65
C ASN A 407 -0.32 -42.68 4.45
N THR A 408 -0.87 -42.55 3.24
CA THR A 408 -0.25 -43.02 1.98
C THR A 408 0.15 -41.85 1.09
N GLU A 409 0.92 -42.12 0.03
CA GLU A 409 1.37 -41.09 -0.92
C GLU A 409 0.38 -40.88 -2.08
N ILE A 410 -0.80 -41.51 -2.05
CA ILE A 410 -1.76 -41.47 -3.16
C ILE A 410 -2.18 -40.05 -3.49
N VAL A 411 -2.68 -39.30 -2.50
CA VAL A 411 -3.18 -37.94 -2.73
C VAL A 411 -2.05 -37.01 -3.19
N GLU A 412 -0.89 -37.10 -2.54
CA GLU A 412 0.33 -36.39 -2.93
C GLU A 412 0.70 -36.66 -4.40
N ALA A 413 0.75 -37.92 -4.83
CA ALA A 413 1.08 -38.29 -6.21
C ALA A 413 0.14 -37.66 -7.25
N PHE A 414 -1.17 -37.56 -6.96
CA PHE A 414 -2.10 -36.84 -7.84
C PHE A 414 -1.90 -35.34 -7.81
N GLN A 415 -1.75 -34.76 -6.62
CA GLN A 415 -1.67 -33.31 -6.46
C GLN A 415 -0.34 -32.73 -6.98
N THR A 416 0.73 -33.53 -7.00
CA THR A 416 2.04 -33.15 -7.55
C THR A 416 2.28 -33.68 -8.95
N LEU A 417 1.27 -34.24 -9.61
CA LEU A 417 1.41 -34.77 -10.96
C LEU A 417 1.98 -33.70 -11.89
N PHE A 418 2.95 -34.06 -12.72
CA PHE A 418 3.68 -33.17 -13.64
C PHE A 418 4.51 -32.06 -13.00
N CYS A 419 4.48 -31.92 -11.68
CA CYS A 419 5.15 -30.82 -11.00
C CYS A 419 6.66 -31.09 -10.88
N LYS A 420 7.47 -30.06 -11.15
CA LYS A 420 8.93 -30.14 -11.01
C LYS A 420 9.35 -29.62 -9.65
N GLU A 421 10.18 -30.38 -8.95
CA GLU A 421 10.72 -29.99 -7.64
C GLU A 421 12.15 -29.44 -7.76
N ASP A 422 12.42 -28.34 -7.07
CA ASP A 422 13.77 -27.78 -6.94
C ASP A 422 13.97 -27.24 -5.52
N LYS A 423 14.84 -27.89 -4.73
CA LYS A 423 15.31 -27.53 -3.37
C LYS A 423 14.23 -27.15 -2.33
N SER A 424 13.57 -26.01 -2.52
CA SER A 424 12.57 -25.40 -1.63
C SER A 424 11.34 -24.86 -2.39
N ARG A 425 11.15 -25.27 -3.65
CA ARG A 425 10.04 -24.85 -4.50
C ARG A 425 9.50 -25.99 -5.36
N ILE A 426 8.22 -25.91 -5.67
CA ILE A 426 7.50 -26.80 -6.58
C ILE A 426 6.93 -25.95 -7.73
N GLU A 427 7.28 -26.30 -8.95
CA GLU A 427 6.80 -25.65 -10.17
C GLU A 427 5.67 -26.51 -10.79
N MET A 428 4.45 -25.99 -10.77
CA MET A 428 3.28 -26.58 -11.42
C MET A 428 3.17 -26.03 -12.86
N PRO A 429 3.22 -26.87 -13.89
CA PRO A 429 3.25 -26.42 -15.27
C PRO A 429 1.85 -26.03 -15.79
N PHE A 430 1.80 -25.28 -16.90
CA PHE A 430 0.54 -24.79 -17.47
C PHE A 430 -0.44 -25.90 -17.89
N TYR A 431 0.07 -27.08 -18.25
CA TYR A 431 -0.69 -28.25 -18.67
C TYR A 431 -1.22 -29.09 -17.50
N HIS A 432 -0.92 -28.70 -16.25
CA HIS A 432 -1.54 -29.33 -15.09
C HIS A 432 -3.05 -28.99 -15.03
N PRO A 433 -3.96 -29.95 -14.75
CA PRO A 433 -5.41 -29.71 -14.78
C PRO A 433 -5.92 -28.56 -13.89
N VAL A 434 -5.26 -28.30 -12.76
CA VAL A 434 -5.58 -27.14 -11.90
C VAL A 434 -5.26 -25.81 -12.59
N VAL A 435 -4.15 -25.74 -13.33
CA VAL A 435 -3.78 -24.55 -14.10
C VAL A 435 -4.70 -24.40 -15.32
N GLY A 436 -5.10 -25.51 -15.95
CA GLY A 436 -6.15 -25.52 -16.98
C GLY A 436 -7.47 -24.93 -16.48
N LEU A 437 -7.89 -25.25 -15.25
CA LEU A 437 -9.08 -24.67 -14.62
C LEU A 437 -8.94 -23.15 -14.39
N TYR A 438 -7.76 -22.70 -13.97
CA TYR A 438 -7.44 -21.28 -13.86
C TYR A 438 -7.61 -20.55 -15.21
N PHE A 439 -7.06 -21.11 -16.29
CA PHE A 439 -7.20 -20.52 -17.63
C PHE A 439 -8.65 -20.54 -18.14
N LEU A 440 -9.44 -21.58 -17.85
CA LEU A 440 -10.87 -21.59 -18.14
C LEU A 440 -11.62 -20.44 -17.44
N ARG A 441 -11.25 -20.15 -16.19
CA ARG A 441 -11.80 -18.99 -15.45
C ARG A 441 -11.38 -17.69 -16.10
N LEU A 442 -10.10 -17.53 -16.41
CA LEU A 442 -9.59 -16.32 -17.09
C LEU A 442 -10.37 -16.07 -18.38
N LYS A 443 -10.50 -17.06 -19.25
CA LYS A 443 -11.28 -16.96 -20.49
C LYS A 443 -12.68 -16.40 -20.25
N ARG A 444 -13.42 -16.96 -19.29
CA ARG A 444 -14.77 -16.48 -18.95
C ARG A 444 -14.74 -15.05 -18.39
N LEU A 445 -13.74 -14.65 -17.61
CA LEU A 445 -13.60 -13.28 -17.11
C LEU A 445 -13.40 -12.27 -18.25
N TYR A 446 -12.50 -12.57 -19.18
CA TYR A 446 -12.24 -11.73 -20.35
C TYR A 446 -13.49 -11.63 -21.25
N GLU A 447 -14.14 -12.76 -21.57
CA GLU A 447 -15.39 -12.78 -22.37
C GLU A 447 -16.49 -11.94 -21.71
N THR A 448 -16.63 -12.05 -20.39
CA THR A 448 -17.59 -11.26 -19.62
C THR A 448 -17.25 -9.77 -19.66
N ALA A 449 -15.97 -9.41 -19.51
CA ALA A 449 -15.53 -8.02 -19.55
C ALA A 449 -15.74 -7.36 -20.93
N CYS A 450 -15.46 -8.07 -22.04
CA CYS A 450 -15.74 -7.58 -23.39
C CYS A 450 -17.24 -7.30 -23.56
N GLN A 451 -18.10 -8.25 -23.19
CA GLN A 451 -19.56 -8.09 -23.30
C GLN A 451 -20.09 -6.94 -22.44
N GLU A 452 -19.54 -6.76 -21.23
CA GLU A 452 -19.91 -5.65 -20.35
C GLU A 452 -19.44 -4.30 -20.93
N ALA A 453 -18.26 -4.25 -21.55
CA ALA A 453 -17.70 -3.03 -22.15
C ALA A 453 -18.46 -2.54 -23.39
N GLU A 454 -18.97 -3.44 -24.25
CA GLU A 454 -19.76 -3.09 -25.45
C GLU A 454 -21.02 -2.25 -25.14
N GLY A 455 -21.50 -2.28 -23.90
CA GLY A 455 -22.67 -1.53 -23.45
C GLY A 455 -22.36 -0.27 -22.63
N LEU A 456 -21.10 0.18 -22.64
CA LEU A 456 -20.59 1.33 -21.89
C LEU A 456 -19.92 2.34 -22.84
N GLU A 457 -20.02 3.62 -22.52
CA GLU A 457 -19.36 4.70 -23.23
C GLU A 457 -18.18 5.20 -22.38
N ILE A 458 -18.46 6.01 -21.36
CA ILE A 458 -17.40 6.74 -20.62
C ILE A 458 -16.65 5.81 -19.65
N ILE A 459 -17.32 4.79 -19.11
CA ILE A 459 -16.73 3.86 -18.13
C ILE A 459 -16.32 2.51 -18.74
N SER A 460 -16.24 2.43 -20.06
CA SER A 460 -15.82 1.22 -20.80
C SER A 460 -14.46 0.62 -20.39
N PRO A 461 -13.48 1.37 -19.82
CA PRO A 461 -12.24 0.75 -19.34
C PRO A 461 -12.37 -0.03 -18.02
N ILE A 462 -13.43 0.20 -17.22
CA ILE A 462 -13.55 -0.38 -15.87
C ILE A 462 -13.54 -1.91 -15.87
N PRO A 463 -14.33 -2.62 -16.72
CA PRO A 463 -14.30 -4.09 -16.76
C PRO A 463 -12.90 -4.67 -17.01
N SER A 464 -12.10 -4.03 -17.87
CA SER A 464 -10.72 -4.45 -18.15
C SER A 464 -9.83 -4.36 -16.91
N PHE A 465 -9.90 -3.25 -16.17
CA PHE A 465 -9.15 -3.13 -14.92
C PHE A 465 -9.62 -4.13 -13.84
N MET A 466 -10.90 -4.47 -13.82
CA MET A 466 -11.41 -5.49 -12.90
C MET A 466 -10.85 -6.88 -13.24
N VAL A 467 -10.71 -7.24 -14.53
CA VAL A 467 -10.02 -8.47 -14.96
C VAL A 467 -8.57 -8.50 -14.45
N GLU A 468 -7.86 -7.38 -14.57
CA GLU A 468 -6.48 -7.25 -14.10
C GLU A 468 -6.32 -7.47 -12.59
N GLN A 469 -7.35 -7.13 -11.79
CA GLN A 469 -7.37 -7.48 -10.37
C GLN A 469 -7.70 -8.98 -10.19
N GLU A 470 -8.75 -9.47 -10.83
CA GLU A 470 -9.29 -10.83 -10.64
C GLU A 470 -8.38 -11.96 -11.16
N LYS A 471 -7.44 -11.68 -12.08
CA LYS A 471 -6.50 -12.67 -12.60
C LYS A 471 -5.51 -13.21 -11.57
N LEU A 472 -5.36 -12.54 -10.43
CA LEU A 472 -4.46 -12.93 -9.34
C LEU A 472 -4.97 -14.08 -8.48
N TRP A 473 -6.25 -14.40 -8.62
CA TRP A 473 -6.86 -15.52 -7.93
C TRP A 473 -6.45 -16.85 -8.58
N PHE A 474 -6.10 -17.86 -7.77
CA PHE A 474 -5.75 -19.21 -8.25
C PHE A 474 -6.55 -20.27 -7.45
N PRO A 475 -6.94 -21.42 -8.06
CA PRO A 475 -7.88 -22.35 -7.44
C PRO A 475 -7.40 -23.03 -6.16
N VAL A 476 -6.09 -23.17 -5.96
CA VAL A 476 -5.49 -23.85 -4.79
C VAL A 476 -4.38 -22.99 -4.20
N ARG A 477 -4.29 -22.95 -2.88
CA ARG A 477 -3.30 -22.11 -2.19
C ARG A 477 -2.10 -22.89 -1.68
N PHE A 478 -2.32 -24.14 -1.28
CA PHE A 478 -1.30 -24.97 -0.64
C PHE A 478 -1.12 -26.30 -1.34
N LEU A 479 0.11 -26.79 -1.33
CA LEU A 479 0.49 -28.11 -1.83
C LEU A 479 1.28 -28.83 -0.75
N GLN A 480 1.07 -30.13 -0.58
CA GLN A 480 1.81 -30.92 0.39
C GLN A 480 2.67 -31.97 -0.31
N LYS A 481 3.96 -32.02 0.03
CA LYS A 481 4.89 -33.03 -0.47
C LYS A 481 5.84 -33.49 0.64
N GLY A 482 5.94 -34.80 0.91
CA GLY A 482 6.81 -35.35 1.95
C GLY A 482 6.58 -34.76 3.34
N HIS A 483 5.31 -34.59 3.73
CA HIS A 483 4.86 -33.92 4.97
C HIS A 483 5.25 -32.43 5.13
N LYS A 484 5.81 -31.81 4.08
CA LYS A 484 6.08 -30.37 4.04
C LYS A 484 4.96 -29.65 3.33
N LEU A 485 4.61 -28.46 3.82
CA LEU A 485 3.60 -27.59 3.23
C LEU A 485 4.26 -26.53 2.36
N TYR A 486 3.82 -26.42 1.12
CA TYR A 486 4.22 -25.43 0.14
C TYR A 486 3.07 -24.48 -0.14
N GLN A 487 3.36 -23.20 -0.34
CA GLN A 487 2.40 -22.11 -0.51
C GLN A 487 2.60 -21.41 -1.85
N LEU A 488 1.49 -21.08 -2.52
CA LEU A 488 1.46 -20.36 -3.78
C LEU A 488 2.23 -19.02 -3.73
N ASP A 489 3.11 -18.79 -4.69
CA ASP A 489 3.65 -17.48 -5.02
C ASP A 489 2.69 -16.76 -5.98
N TYR A 490 1.91 -15.82 -5.45
CA TYR A 490 0.95 -15.04 -6.24
C TYR A 490 1.58 -14.26 -7.39
N THR A 491 2.89 -13.97 -7.36
CA THR A 491 3.56 -13.30 -8.48
C THR A 491 3.76 -14.22 -9.69
N SER A 492 3.84 -15.54 -9.46
CA SER A 492 3.92 -16.53 -10.54
C SER A 492 2.62 -16.63 -11.36
N VAL A 493 1.47 -16.32 -10.76
CA VAL A 493 0.15 -16.33 -11.40
C VAL A 493 0.03 -15.28 -12.53
N ARG A 494 0.78 -14.18 -12.45
CA ARG A 494 0.69 -13.06 -13.43
C ARG A 494 1.40 -13.29 -14.75
N LYS A 495 2.43 -14.13 -14.77
CA LYS A 495 3.22 -14.46 -15.97
C LYS A 495 3.18 -15.97 -16.16
N PRO A 496 1.99 -16.55 -16.38
CA PRO A 496 1.76 -17.96 -16.13
C PRO A 496 2.40 -18.84 -17.19
N GLY A 497 3.71 -19.06 -17.16
CA GLY A 497 4.34 -20.22 -17.81
C GLY A 497 4.42 -21.41 -16.84
N LYS A 498 4.71 -21.11 -15.57
CA LYS A 498 4.79 -22.07 -14.45
C LYS A 498 4.33 -21.41 -13.16
N ILE A 499 3.41 -22.06 -12.45
CA ILE A 499 2.93 -21.62 -11.14
C ILE A 499 3.89 -22.15 -10.07
N ILE A 500 4.36 -21.29 -9.19
CA ILE A 500 5.40 -21.62 -8.22
C ILE A 500 4.79 -21.71 -6.82
N PHE A 501 5.17 -22.75 -6.08
CA PHE A 501 4.87 -22.91 -4.66
C PHE A 501 6.18 -22.98 -3.86
N TYR A 502 6.33 -22.19 -2.80
CA TYR A 502 7.50 -22.22 -1.91
C TYR A 502 7.20 -22.94 -0.60
N GLU A 503 8.17 -23.65 -0.04
CA GLU A 503 8.04 -24.27 1.29
C GLU A 503 7.67 -23.19 2.33
N LYS A 504 6.63 -23.42 3.15
CA LYS A 504 6.05 -22.40 4.04
C LYS A 504 7.03 -21.86 5.09
N GLU A 505 7.94 -22.69 5.58
CA GLU A 505 9.03 -22.26 6.48
C GLU A 505 10.09 -21.40 5.76
N SER A 506 10.02 -21.33 4.42
CA SER A 506 11.00 -20.70 3.55
C SER A 506 10.58 -19.34 2.97
N ARG A 507 9.55 -18.69 3.56
CA ARG A 507 9.14 -17.27 3.41
C ARG A 507 7.99 -16.98 2.43
N GLY A 508 7.20 -15.94 2.73
CA GLY A 508 6.25 -15.28 1.83
C GLY A 508 5.05 -14.68 2.56
N ALA A 509 4.47 -13.59 2.04
CA ALA A 509 3.19 -13.11 2.54
C ALA A 509 2.06 -14.10 2.19
N ASN A 510 1.03 -14.10 3.02
CA ASN A 510 -0.15 -14.94 2.94
C ASN A 510 -1.19 -14.42 1.96
N SER A 511 -0.94 -13.27 1.34
CA SER A 511 -1.83 -12.63 0.38
C SER A 511 -1.02 -11.77 -0.59
N PRO A 512 -1.55 -11.50 -1.80
CA PRO A 512 -0.90 -10.65 -2.79
C PRO A 512 -0.95 -9.16 -2.38
N VAL A 513 -0.24 -8.80 -1.32
CA VAL A 513 -0.14 -7.41 -0.86
C VAL A 513 0.78 -6.64 -1.81
N ASN A 514 0.23 -5.59 -2.40
CA ASN A 514 0.87 -4.71 -3.36
C ASN A 514 1.10 -3.32 -2.75
N PHE A 515 2.15 -2.61 -3.17
CA PHE A 515 2.42 -1.22 -2.76
C PHE A 515 1.25 -0.23 -3.00
N ARG A 516 0.33 -0.53 -3.92
CA ARG A 516 -0.91 0.22 -4.18
C ARG A 516 -1.71 0.43 -2.89
N LEU A 517 -1.88 -0.62 -2.09
CA LEU A 517 -2.61 -0.62 -0.81
C LEU A 517 -1.98 0.31 0.24
N LEU A 518 -0.68 0.60 0.12
CA LEU A 518 0.05 1.43 1.08
C LEU A 518 -0.12 2.92 0.80
N ASN A 519 -0.46 3.31 -0.43
CA ASN A 519 -0.46 4.71 -0.86
C ASN A 519 -1.46 5.55 -0.08
N SER A 520 -2.72 5.12 -0.09
CA SER A 520 -3.80 5.85 0.56
C SER A 520 -3.55 6.02 2.06
N VAL A 521 -2.97 5.01 2.71
CA VAL A 521 -2.63 5.04 4.13
C VAL A 521 -1.44 5.98 4.40
N ILE A 522 -0.37 5.91 3.60
CA ILE A 522 0.78 6.82 3.76
C ILE A 522 0.35 8.28 3.50
N GLU A 523 -0.47 8.51 2.48
CA GLU A 523 -1.03 9.83 2.16
C GLU A 523 -1.89 10.37 3.27
N GLU A 524 -2.84 9.57 3.76
CA GLU A 524 -3.70 9.95 4.87
C GLU A 524 -2.88 10.25 6.13
N TYR A 525 -1.86 9.43 6.43
CA TYR A 525 -0.94 9.68 7.54
C TYR A 525 -0.21 11.02 7.38
N ILE A 526 0.30 11.34 6.19
CA ILE A 526 0.96 12.63 5.90
C ILE A 526 -0.03 13.79 6.01
N ILE A 527 -1.25 13.65 5.50
CA ILE A 527 -2.31 14.69 5.57
C ILE A 527 -2.72 14.94 7.03
N ARG A 528 -2.79 13.89 7.86
CA ARG A 528 -3.06 13.97 9.30
C ARG A 528 -1.85 14.47 10.11
N ASN A 529 -0.66 14.49 9.51
CA ASN A 529 0.59 14.95 10.10
C ASN A 529 1.37 15.87 9.15
N PRO A 530 0.79 17.00 8.70
CA PRO A 530 1.37 17.79 7.63
C PRO A 530 2.66 18.51 8.04
N TYR A 531 3.09 18.38 9.29
CA TYR A 531 4.26 19.02 9.88
C TYR A 531 5.39 18.04 10.21
N LEU A 532 5.28 16.77 9.82
CA LEU A 532 6.39 15.83 9.96
C LEU A 532 7.56 16.28 9.10
N GLY A 533 8.72 16.51 9.71
CA GLY A 533 9.95 16.81 8.97
C GLY A 533 10.52 15.57 8.27
N MET A 534 10.42 14.41 8.92
CA MET A 534 10.84 13.12 8.40
C MET A 534 9.73 12.09 8.65
N LEU A 535 9.54 11.17 7.70
CA LEU A 535 8.65 10.02 7.83
C LEU A 535 9.47 8.74 7.74
N LEU A 536 9.33 7.87 8.73
CA LEU A 536 9.95 6.56 8.77
C LEU A 536 8.87 5.48 8.64
N VAL A 537 8.80 4.87 7.46
CA VAL A 537 7.87 3.79 7.15
C VAL A 537 8.61 2.47 7.21
N THR A 538 8.13 1.51 7.97
CA THR A 538 8.67 0.15 7.97
C THR A 538 7.67 -0.79 7.32
N ILE A 539 8.09 -1.58 6.34
CA ILE A 539 7.24 -2.56 5.65
C ILE A 539 7.80 -3.95 5.90
N VAL A 540 6.97 -4.79 6.54
CA VAL A 540 7.28 -6.17 6.87
C VAL A 540 6.57 -7.10 5.89
N ASP A 541 7.40 -7.69 5.05
CA ASP A 541 7.13 -8.49 3.88
C ASP A 541 6.22 -7.82 2.83
N LEU A 542 6.54 -8.05 1.57
CA LEU A 542 5.78 -7.58 0.43
C LEU A 542 6.06 -8.57 -0.69
N ASP A 543 5.02 -9.25 -1.14
CA ASP A 543 5.16 -10.21 -2.21
C ASP A 543 5.15 -9.54 -3.58
N ASP A 544 4.47 -8.41 -3.72
CA ASP A 544 4.27 -7.76 -5.01
C ASP A 544 4.81 -6.32 -5.06
N PHE A 545 5.72 -6.09 -6.01
CA PHE A 545 6.34 -4.79 -6.26
C PHE A 545 5.64 -3.96 -7.34
N GLN A 546 4.57 -4.46 -7.95
CA GLN A 546 3.69 -3.59 -8.74
C GLN A 546 3.18 -2.44 -7.86
N GLY A 547 2.79 -1.33 -8.47
CA GLY A 547 2.41 -0.13 -7.72
C GLY A 547 3.58 0.63 -7.08
N LEU A 548 4.80 0.08 -7.02
CA LEU A 548 5.99 0.80 -6.56
C LEU A 548 6.28 2.07 -7.38
N PRO A 549 6.17 2.07 -8.73
CA PRO A 549 6.29 3.31 -9.51
C PRO A 549 5.22 4.34 -9.14
N PHE A 550 3.99 3.87 -8.93
CA PHE A 550 2.85 4.70 -8.53
C PHE A 550 3.08 5.32 -7.14
N LEU A 551 3.53 4.53 -6.16
CA LEU A 551 3.96 5.00 -4.83
C LEU A 551 5.06 6.03 -4.92
N LEU A 552 6.15 5.75 -5.67
CA LEU A 552 7.26 6.68 -5.82
C LEU A 552 6.82 8.03 -6.40
N ARG A 553 5.93 8.03 -7.41
CA ARG A 553 5.42 9.27 -8.01
C ARG A 553 4.54 10.04 -7.04
N ARG A 554 3.61 9.37 -6.35
CA ARG A 554 2.73 10.00 -5.34
C ARG A 554 3.52 10.57 -4.16
N LEU A 555 4.44 9.81 -3.57
CA LEU A 555 5.33 10.29 -2.51
C LEU A 555 6.17 11.48 -3.00
N ARG A 556 6.65 11.45 -4.24
CA ARG A 556 7.37 12.57 -4.84
C ARG A 556 6.49 13.82 -4.97
N LYS A 557 5.21 13.69 -5.36
CA LYS A 557 4.27 14.82 -5.38
C LYS A 557 4.06 15.39 -3.98
N LEU A 558 3.93 14.54 -2.95
CA LEU A 558 3.74 14.95 -1.55
C LEU A 558 4.96 15.70 -1.00
N VAL A 559 6.15 15.11 -1.08
CA VAL A 559 7.40 15.71 -0.57
C VAL A 559 7.73 17.03 -1.27
N ASN A 560 7.40 17.14 -2.56
CA ASN A 560 7.57 18.38 -3.33
C ASN A 560 6.30 19.26 -3.37
N GLY A 561 5.31 18.92 -2.54
CA GLY A 561 4.05 19.64 -2.40
C GLY A 561 4.17 20.84 -1.46
N ARG A 562 3.23 21.79 -1.58
CA ARG A 562 3.19 22.97 -0.70
C ARG A 562 2.43 22.72 0.61
N ASN A 563 1.73 21.59 0.70
CA ASN A 563 0.75 21.32 1.75
C ASN A 563 1.35 20.61 2.97
N CYS A 564 2.57 20.04 2.88
CA CYS A 564 3.23 19.39 4.00
C CYS A 564 4.71 19.79 4.11
N LEU A 565 5.23 19.83 5.35
CA LEU A 565 6.62 20.15 5.72
C LEU A 565 7.59 18.97 5.57
N LEU A 566 7.11 17.88 4.96
CA LEU A 566 7.86 16.66 4.76
C LEU A 566 9.11 16.94 3.91
N SER A 567 10.27 16.64 4.49
CA SER A 567 11.56 16.83 3.85
C SER A 567 12.20 15.50 3.43
N ARG A 568 11.82 14.42 4.10
CA ARG A 568 12.44 13.11 3.94
C ARG A 568 11.47 11.97 4.26
N ILE A 569 11.48 10.94 3.44
CA ILE A 569 10.79 9.67 3.67
C ILE A 569 11.83 8.55 3.65
N THR A 570 11.91 7.74 4.70
CA THR A 570 12.71 6.52 4.72
C THR A 570 11.78 5.32 4.82
N ILE A 571 11.79 4.49 3.78
CA ILE A 571 11.06 3.22 3.70
C ILE A 571 12.04 2.11 4.06
N GLN A 572 11.92 1.59 5.26
CA GLN A 572 12.62 0.40 5.70
C GLN A 572 11.87 -0.85 5.21
N VAL A 573 12.55 -1.76 4.54
CA VAL A 573 11.95 -2.99 4.03
C VAL A 573 12.58 -4.20 4.71
N VAL A 574 11.73 -5.00 5.34
CA VAL A 574 12.03 -6.31 5.88
C VAL A 574 11.32 -7.33 5.00
N SER A 575 11.95 -7.77 3.91
CA SER A 575 11.33 -8.73 3.00
C SER A 575 12.26 -9.90 2.68
N ALA A 576 11.65 -11.06 2.49
CA ALA A 576 12.28 -12.24 1.93
C ALA A 576 12.82 -12.04 0.50
N ARG A 577 12.16 -11.18 -0.29
CA ARG A 577 12.42 -10.89 -1.71
C ARG A 577 13.27 -9.65 -1.92
N GLU A 578 14.04 -9.24 -0.91
CA GLU A 578 14.91 -8.04 -0.94
C GLU A 578 15.75 -7.92 -2.23
N ARG A 579 16.30 -9.02 -2.76
CA ARG A 579 17.12 -9.00 -3.97
C ARG A 579 16.35 -8.56 -5.21
N GLU A 580 15.11 -9.01 -5.35
CA GLU A 580 14.26 -8.67 -6.49
C GLU A 580 13.79 -7.22 -6.38
N LEU A 581 13.39 -6.77 -5.18
CA LEU A 581 13.02 -5.38 -4.95
C LEU A 581 14.18 -4.41 -5.21
N LYS A 582 15.40 -4.77 -4.83
CA LYS A 582 16.61 -3.98 -5.13
C LYS A 582 16.81 -3.78 -6.64
N ARG A 583 16.63 -4.84 -7.44
CA ARG A 583 16.73 -4.78 -8.90
C ARG A 583 15.65 -3.88 -9.50
N GLU A 584 14.41 -4.01 -9.01
CA GLU A 584 13.31 -3.19 -9.52
C GLU A 584 13.48 -1.71 -9.14
N LEU A 585 13.89 -1.41 -7.91
CA LEU A 585 14.25 -0.05 -7.52
C LEU A 585 15.38 0.48 -8.41
N GLU A 586 16.47 -0.26 -8.59
CA GLU A 586 17.58 0.15 -9.47
C GLU A 586 17.09 0.50 -10.88
N ARG A 587 16.20 -0.33 -11.46
CA ARG A 587 15.54 -0.06 -12.75
C ARG A 587 14.78 1.26 -12.73
N LEU A 588 13.95 1.51 -11.71
CA LEU A 588 13.15 2.74 -11.59
C LEU A 588 14.00 3.99 -11.36
N TYR A 589 15.06 3.90 -10.56
CA TYR A 589 16.03 4.98 -10.37
C TYR A 589 16.77 5.30 -11.67
N ASN A 590 17.16 4.29 -12.45
CA ASN A 590 17.76 4.45 -13.78
C ASN A 590 16.80 5.13 -14.77
N MET A 591 15.50 4.86 -14.67
CA MET A 591 14.44 5.55 -15.44
C MET A 591 14.15 6.98 -14.95
N GLY A 592 14.88 7.48 -13.94
CA GLY A 592 14.72 8.85 -13.43
C GLY A 592 13.53 9.06 -12.49
N MET A 593 12.96 7.98 -11.96
CA MET A 593 11.88 8.04 -10.95
C MET A 593 12.39 8.28 -9.53
N GLY A 594 13.71 8.23 -9.30
CA GLY A 594 14.31 8.48 -8.00
C GLY A 594 14.17 9.94 -7.52
N ASP A 595 13.93 10.12 -6.21
CA ASP A 595 13.95 11.41 -5.53
C ASP A 595 14.96 11.36 -4.35
N PRO A 596 15.86 12.34 -4.20
CA PRO A 596 16.83 12.37 -3.09
C PRO A 596 16.20 12.43 -1.70
N SER A 597 14.91 12.76 -1.60
CA SER A 597 14.18 12.83 -0.34
C SER A 597 13.47 11.52 0.01
N ILE A 598 13.47 10.50 -0.85
CA ILE A 598 12.85 9.18 -0.61
C ILE A 598 13.94 8.09 -0.59
N TYR A 599 14.04 7.36 0.52
CA TYR A 599 15.11 6.38 0.77
C TYR A 599 14.54 5.00 1.00
N PHE A 600 15.10 3.98 0.35
CA PHE A 600 14.83 2.58 0.68
C PHE A 600 15.99 2.02 1.48
N GLN A 601 15.69 1.43 2.64
CA GLN A 601 16.69 0.76 3.49
C GLN A 601 16.29 -0.69 3.74
N PHE A 602 17.14 -1.61 3.36
CA PHE A 602 16.91 -3.04 3.57
C PHE A 602 17.56 -3.49 4.86
N ILE A 603 16.76 -4.04 5.77
CA ILE A 603 17.16 -4.21 7.17
C ILE A 603 16.96 -5.61 7.73
N LYS A 604 16.56 -6.60 6.91
CA LYS A 604 16.25 -7.96 7.36
C LYS A 604 17.28 -8.56 8.31
N GLY A 605 18.58 -8.42 8.00
CA GLY A 605 19.66 -8.98 8.81
C GLY A 605 19.88 -8.31 10.17
N LYS A 606 19.30 -7.13 10.43
CA LYS A 606 19.40 -6.44 11.72
C LYS A 606 18.42 -6.98 12.77
N TYR A 607 17.32 -7.59 12.33
CA TYR A 607 16.16 -7.91 13.16
C TYR A 607 15.92 -9.43 13.29
N ALA A 608 16.86 -10.26 12.83
CA ALA A 608 16.80 -11.72 12.93
C ALA A 608 17.93 -12.26 13.81
N ARG A 609 17.62 -12.85 14.97
CA ARG A 609 18.61 -13.48 15.87
C ARG A 609 18.68 -14.98 15.62
N GLY A 610 19.67 -15.44 14.84
CA GLY A 610 20.10 -16.85 14.81
C GLY A 610 19.05 -17.90 14.38
N GLY A 611 17.84 -17.47 14.03
CA GLY A 611 16.69 -18.24 13.55
C GLY A 611 15.80 -17.32 12.69
N ASN A 612 14.88 -17.91 11.92
CA ASN A 612 14.05 -17.18 10.96
C ASN A 612 12.97 -16.27 11.61
N GLU A 613 12.91 -16.18 12.94
CA GLU A 613 11.91 -15.36 13.65
C GLU A 613 12.35 -13.90 13.79
N LEU A 614 11.45 -12.98 13.41
CA LEU A 614 11.59 -11.53 13.56
C LEU A 614 11.13 -11.07 14.95
N GLU A 615 11.98 -10.32 15.66
CA GLU A 615 11.62 -9.67 16.93
C GLU A 615 10.84 -8.37 16.65
N ILE A 616 9.56 -8.32 17.02
CA ILE A 616 8.68 -7.16 16.79
C ILE A 616 9.09 -5.94 17.62
N ALA A 617 9.55 -6.14 18.86
CA ALA A 617 9.96 -5.06 19.75
C ALA A 617 10.97 -4.11 19.08
N ASP A 618 11.98 -4.67 18.40
CA ASP A 618 13.02 -3.91 17.71
C ASP A 618 12.47 -3.14 16.48
N LEU A 619 11.41 -3.64 15.83
CA LEU A 619 10.73 -2.94 14.74
C LEU A 619 9.92 -1.74 15.25
N LEU A 620 9.38 -1.82 16.47
CA LEU A 620 8.54 -0.78 17.09
C LEU A 620 9.32 0.43 17.63
N GLU A 621 10.63 0.31 17.88
CA GLU A 621 11.42 1.39 18.50
C GLU A 621 11.69 2.58 17.57
N ASN A 622 11.76 2.37 16.26
CA ASN A 622 12.16 3.39 15.29
C ASN A 622 11.28 3.36 14.03
N CYS A 623 9.98 3.62 14.18
CA CYS A 623 9.09 3.81 13.04
C CYS A 623 7.92 4.74 13.39
N ASP A 624 7.49 5.54 12.41
CA ASP A 624 6.27 6.34 12.49
C ASP A 624 5.07 5.52 11.99
N LEU A 625 5.29 4.76 10.91
CA LEU A 625 4.28 3.97 10.24
C LEU A 625 4.81 2.55 9.99
N LEU A 626 4.13 1.54 10.52
CA LEU A 626 4.55 0.13 10.42
C LEU A 626 3.50 -0.69 9.67
N PHE A 627 3.88 -1.24 8.52
CA PHE A 627 3.03 -2.11 7.71
C PHE A 627 3.41 -3.57 7.90
N PHE A 628 2.39 -4.40 8.10
CA PHE A 628 2.50 -5.85 8.03
C PHE A 628 1.64 -6.34 6.87
N ALA A 629 2.28 -6.86 5.83
CA ALA A 629 1.59 -7.77 4.92
C ALA A 629 1.32 -9.07 5.68
N ASP A 630 0.21 -9.71 5.38
CA ASP A 630 -0.32 -10.92 6.01
C ASP A 630 0.80 -11.99 6.22
N THR A 631 1.54 -12.01 7.33
CA THR A 631 2.80 -12.79 7.43
C THR A 631 2.83 -13.65 8.68
N ASP A 632 3.66 -14.69 8.67
CA ASP A 632 4.02 -15.48 9.86
C ASP A 632 4.59 -14.63 11.01
N VAL A 633 5.00 -13.39 10.72
CA VAL A 633 5.33 -12.39 11.73
C VAL A 633 4.13 -12.03 12.59
N ILE A 634 2.91 -11.89 12.06
CA ILE A 634 1.71 -11.52 12.84
C ILE A 634 0.78 -12.71 13.09
N TYR A 635 0.84 -13.74 12.26
CA TYR A 635 -0.03 -14.91 12.36
C TYR A 635 0.71 -16.15 12.87
N ASN A 636 -0.02 -17.02 13.56
CA ASN A 636 0.47 -18.34 13.90
C ASN A 636 0.60 -19.22 12.65
N SER A 637 1.41 -20.27 12.74
CA SER A 637 1.53 -21.28 11.68
C SER A 637 0.15 -21.81 11.29
N GLY A 638 -0.18 -21.76 10.01
CA GLY A 638 -1.49 -22.20 9.53
C GLY A 638 -1.83 -23.65 9.86
N LYS A 639 -3.11 -23.90 10.12
CA LYS A 639 -3.70 -25.19 10.50
C LYS A 639 -4.92 -25.49 9.66
N MET A 640 -5.25 -26.75 9.42
CA MET A 640 -6.51 -27.11 8.78
C MET A 640 -7.69 -26.85 9.71
N VAL A 641 -8.69 -26.13 9.23
CA VAL A 641 -9.96 -25.89 9.94
C VAL A 641 -11.11 -26.54 9.20
N ARG A 642 -12.12 -26.97 9.97
CA ARG A 642 -13.34 -27.56 9.42
C ARG A 642 -14.19 -26.50 8.72
N TYR A 643 -14.67 -26.84 7.54
CA TYR A 643 -15.68 -26.08 6.82
C TYR A 643 -17.08 -26.40 7.36
N THR A 644 -17.88 -25.37 7.65
CA THR A 644 -19.14 -25.50 8.40
C THR A 644 -20.40 -25.12 7.62
N GLN A 645 -20.28 -24.42 6.49
CA GLN A 645 -21.43 -23.92 5.72
C GLN A 645 -21.94 -25.00 4.75
N GLU A 646 -23.12 -25.58 5.02
CA GLU A 646 -23.73 -26.64 4.19
C GLU A 646 -22.78 -27.78 3.75
N PRO A 647 -21.97 -28.37 4.67
CA PRO A 647 -20.85 -29.22 4.29
C PRO A 647 -21.27 -30.47 3.51
N ASN A 648 -22.48 -30.99 3.76
CA ASN A 648 -22.98 -32.17 3.04
C ASN A 648 -23.34 -31.87 1.59
N GLU A 649 -23.91 -30.69 1.30
CA GLU A 649 -24.25 -30.29 -0.07
C GLU A 649 -22.99 -29.97 -0.88
N VAL A 650 -22.04 -29.25 -0.29
CA VAL A 650 -20.73 -29.01 -0.92
C VAL A 650 -20.01 -30.32 -1.20
N LYS A 651 -19.99 -31.27 -0.25
CA LYS A 651 -19.39 -32.59 -0.45
C LYS A 651 -20.03 -33.34 -1.62
N LYS A 652 -21.37 -33.31 -1.76
CA LYS A 652 -22.07 -33.93 -2.90
C LYS A 652 -21.70 -33.29 -4.24
N LYS A 653 -21.62 -31.95 -4.29
CA LYS A 653 -21.24 -31.19 -5.49
C LYS A 653 -19.81 -31.51 -5.95
N LEU A 654 -18.88 -31.60 -5.00
CA LEU A 654 -17.50 -32.01 -5.27
C LEU A 654 -17.39 -33.47 -5.70
N GLY A 655 -18.17 -34.35 -5.07
CA GLY A 655 -18.21 -35.77 -5.37
C GLY A 655 -18.79 -36.13 -6.74
N ARG A 656 -19.71 -35.30 -7.26
CA ARG A 656 -20.29 -35.41 -8.60
C ARG A 656 -19.76 -34.29 -9.48
N PHE A 657 -18.44 -34.18 -9.55
CA PHE A 657 -17.78 -33.08 -10.24
C PHE A 657 -18.37 -32.84 -11.63
N HIS A 658 -18.84 -31.62 -11.86
CA HIS A 658 -19.29 -31.15 -13.16
C HIS A 658 -18.60 -29.83 -13.48
N LEU A 659 -17.78 -29.82 -14.54
CA LEU A 659 -16.91 -28.69 -14.85
C LEU A 659 -17.68 -27.37 -15.00
N GLU A 660 -18.78 -27.37 -15.77
CA GLU A 660 -19.54 -26.13 -16.02
C GLU A 660 -20.19 -25.60 -14.73
N GLU A 661 -20.71 -26.47 -13.86
CA GLU A 661 -21.27 -26.05 -12.55
C GLU A 661 -20.17 -25.47 -11.64
N GLN A 662 -18.97 -26.07 -11.62
CA GLN A 662 -17.84 -25.52 -10.87
C GLN A 662 -17.39 -24.17 -11.42
N MET A 663 -17.39 -24.00 -12.74
CA MET A 663 -17.08 -22.71 -13.36
C MET A 663 -18.11 -21.63 -12.99
N ASP A 664 -19.39 -21.98 -12.91
CA ASP A 664 -20.45 -21.07 -12.48
C ASP A 664 -20.28 -20.67 -10.99
N PHE A 665 -19.88 -21.62 -10.13
CA PHE A 665 -19.54 -21.31 -8.74
C PHE A 665 -18.34 -20.38 -8.63
N LEU A 666 -17.30 -20.59 -9.44
CA LEU A 666 -16.13 -19.70 -9.47
C LEU A 666 -16.50 -18.29 -9.94
N GLN A 667 -17.41 -18.15 -10.93
CA GLN A 667 -17.97 -16.85 -11.34
C GLN A 667 -18.85 -16.23 -10.25
N ALA A 668 -19.47 -17.02 -9.39
CA ALA A 668 -20.17 -16.52 -8.20
C ALA A 668 -19.21 -16.23 -7.02
N GLY A 669 -17.89 -16.35 -7.20
CA GLY A 669 -16.88 -16.13 -6.16
C GLY A 669 -16.74 -17.27 -5.14
N LYS A 670 -17.29 -18.47 -5.43
CA LYS A 670 -17.24 -19.64 -4.54
C LYS A 670 -16.18 -20.64 -5.00
N ASN A 671 -15.12 -20.83 -4.20
CA ASN A 671 -14.05 -21.77 -4.49
C ASN A 671 -14.22 -23.12 -3.76
N TYR A 672 -15.01 -24.04 -4.32
CA TYR A 672 -15.10 -25.38 -3.75
C TYR A 672 -13.89 -26.26 -4.08
N ILE A 673 -13.11 -25.92 -5.10
CA ILE A 673 -11.94 -26.71 -5.53
C ILE A 673 -10.85 -26.73 -4.45
N GLU A 674 -10.61 -25.60 -3.79
CA GLU A 674 -9.72 -25.53 -2.62
C GLU A 674 -10.20 -26.46 -1.49
N LEU A 675 -11.52 -26.54 -1.25
CA LEU A 675 -12.06 -27.46 -0.24
C LEU A 675 -11.83 -28.93 -0.61
N LEU A 676 -12.01 -29.31 -1.88
CA LEU A 676 -11.69 -30.65 -2.35
C LEU A 676 -10.21 -30.97 -2.12
N TRP A 677 -9.34 -30.05 -2.56
CA TRP A 677 -7.89 -30.18 -2.52
C TRP A 677 -7.36 -30.34 -1.09
N ASP A 678 -7.73 -29.42 -0.20
CA ASP A 678 -7.26 -29.42 1.19
C ASP A 678 -7.85 -30.56 2.02
N THR A 679 -9.09 -30.98 1.73
CA THR A 679 -9.71 -32.12 2.41
C THR A 679 -9.00 -33.43 2.07
N LEU A 680 -8.55 -33.61 0.82
CA LEU A 680 -7.78 -34.79 0.45
C LEU A 680 -6.43 -34.82 1.19
N GLN A 681 -5.74 -33.67 1.32
CA GLN A 681 -4.53 -33.58 2.14
C GLN A 681 -4.81 -33.91 3.61
N ARG A 682 -5.96 -33.48 4.15
CA ARG A 682 -6.36 -33.82 5.53
C ARG A 682 -6.48 -35.32 5.72
N ILE A 683 -7.14 -35.99 4.77
CA ILE A 683 -7.35 -37.43 4.79
C ILE A 683 -6.00 -38.13 4.74
N GLN A 684 -5.10 -37.69 3.85
CA GLN A 684 -3.72 -38.18 3.79
C GLN A 684 -3.00 -38.08 5.13
N ASN A 685 -3.23 -37.03 5.91
CA ASN A 685 -2.62 -36.82 7.22
C ASN A 685 -3.35 -37.52 8.40
N GLY A 686 -4.32 -38.41 8.15
CA GLY A 686 -5.04 -39.09 9.24
C GLY A 686 -6.18 -38.27 9.87
N GLY A 687 -6.56 -37.13 9.28
CA GLY A 687 -7.51 -36.18 9.87
C GLY A 687 -9.00 -36.52 9.68
N GLY A 688 -9.32 -37.64 9.03
CA GLY A 688 -10.69 -38.08 8.70
C GLY A 688 -11.39 -37.26 7.61
N VAL A 689 -12.52 -37.78 7.11
CA VAL A 689 -13.29 -37.21 5.98
C VAL A 689 -14.19 -36.06 6.44
N VAL A 690 -13.56 -34.96 6.86
CA VAL A 690 -14.23 -33.73 7.26
C VAL A 690 -13.79 -32.63 6.30
N LEU A 691 -14.73 -32.05 5.55
CA LEU A 691 -14.44 -30.92 4.66
C LEU A 691 -13.65 -29.87 5.43
N SER A 692 -12.46 -29.57 4.93
CA SER A 692 -11.50 -28.71 5.61
C SER A 692 -10.78 -27.84 4.60
N LYS A 693 -10.25 -26.72 5.10
CA LYS A 693 -9.34 -25.84 4.39
C LYS A 693 -8.18 -25.46 5.28
N TRP A 694 -7.02 -25.19 4.70
CA TRP A 694 -5.94 -24.54 5.43
C TRP A 694 -6.36 -23.13 5.85
N ASN A 695 -6.27 -22.84 7.14
CA ASN A 695 -6.40 -21.50 7.68
C ASN A 695 -5.01 -21.05 8.14
N SER A 696 -4.45 -20.07 7.44
CA SER A 696 -3.10 -19.55 7.70
C SER A 696 -3.07 -18.38 8.68
N GLN A 697 -4.20 -17.96 9.26
CA GLN A 697 -4.34 -16.58 9.73
C GLN A 697 -4.93 -16.45 11.15
N GLU A 698 -4.61 -17.34 12.09
CA GLU A 698 -4.89 -17.04 13.51
C GLU A 698 -3.92 -15.96 14.01
N LEU A 699 -4.47 -14.80 14.36
CA LEU A 699 -3.70 -13.65 14.83
C LEU A 699 -2.94 -14.01 16.11
N ASN A 700 -1.65 -13.68 16.15
CA ASN A 700 -0.88 -13.80 17.38
C ASN A 700 -1.26 -12.66 18.34
N ILE A 701 -2.17 -12.96 19.27
CA ILE A 701 -2.72 -12.00 20.24
C ILE A 701 -1.61 -11.33 21.08
N ARG A 702 -0.49 -12.01 21.35
CA ARG A 702 0.62 -11.41 22.11
C ARG A 702 1.26 -10.27 21.31
N LYS A 703 1.52 -10.51 20.02
CA LYS A 703 2.10 -9.52 19.11
C LYS A 703 1.15 -8.34 18.85
N LEU A 704 -0.15 -8.61 18.72
CA LEU A 704 -1.16 -7.53 18.66
C LEU A 704 -1.12 -6.66 19.92
N LYS A 705 -1.05 -7.27 21.12
CA LYS A 705 -0.96 -6.52 22.38
C LYS A 705 0.29 -5.63 22.46
N GLU A 706 1.43 -6.11 21.99
CA GLU A 706 2.66 -5.30 21.92
C GLU A 706 2.48 -4.06 21.03
N ILE A 707 1.85 -4.23 19.86
CA ILE A 707 1.50 -3.12 18.96
C ILE A 707 0.51 -2.17 19.63
N SER A 708 -0.57 -2.69 20.24
CA SER A 708 -1.56 -1.85 20.94
C SER A 708 -0.93 -1.04 22.07
N ILE A 709 0.00 -1.62 22.85
CA ILE A 709 0.74 -0.89 23.90
C ILE A 709 1.56 0.25 23.28
N LYS A 710 2.27 0.01 22.17
CA LYS A 710 3.04 1.06 21.48
C LYS A 710 2.11 2.17 20.97
N VAL A 711 0.99 1.81 20.33
CA VAL A 711 -0.04 2.78 19.90
C VAL A 711 -0.57 3.60 21.08
N GLN A 712 -0.81 3.00 22.24
CA GLN A 712 -1.29 3.73 23.43
C GLN A 712 -0.24 4.66 24.05
N ASN A 713 1.05 4.40 23.83
CA ASN A 713 2.13 5.20 24.40
C ASN A 713 2.67 6.27 23.45
N ASP A 714 2.43 6.14 22.14
CA ASP A 714 2.99 7.01 21.11
C ASP A 714 1.88 7.53 20.18
N ALA A 715 1.57 8.83 20.28
CA ALA A 715 0.49 9.47 19.53
C ALA A 715 0.80 9.66 18.02
N HIS A 716 2.07 9.56 17.64
CA HIS A 716 2.51 9.67 16.25
C HIS A 716 2.63 8.30 15.57
N PHE A 717 2.76 7.22 16.34
CA PHE A 717 2.85 5.88 15.78
C PHE A 717 1.51 5.40 15.19
N GLU A 718 1.58 4.79 14.00
CA GLU A 718 0.48 4.07 13.38
C GLU A 718 0.95 2.70 12.86
N ALA A 719 0.21 1.64 13.20
CA ALA A 719 0.45 0.29 12.70
C ALA A 719 -0.67 -0.12 11.75
N VAL A 720 -0.31 -0.74 10.64
CA VAL A 720 -1.23 -1.14 9.59
C VAL A 720 -1.06 -2.63 9.32
N ILE A 721 -2.11 -3.41 9.55
CA ILE A 721 -2.14 -4.84 9.26
C ILE A 721 -3.02 -5.04 8.02
N ILE A 722 -2.42 -5.55 6.95
CA ILE A 722 -3.12 -5.87 5.70
C ILE A 722 -3.42 -7.35 5.71
N SER A 723 -4.71 -7.71 5.77
CA SER A 723 -5.13 -9.10 5.89
C SER A 723 -6.21 -9.52 4.92
N ALA A 724 -6.05 -10.69 4.31
CA ALA A 724 -7.13 -11.34 3.58
C ALA A 724 -8.10 -12.11 4.52
N ASN A 725 -7.86 -12.10 5.84
CA ASN A 725 -8.70 -12.82 6.81
C ASN A 725 -9.79 -11.92 7.42
N SER A 726 -11.04 -12.12 7.03
CA SER A 726 -12.18 -11.42 7.66
C SER A 726 -12.39 -11.78 9.14
N HIS A 727 -11.99 -12.97 9.58
CA HIS A 727 -12.17 -13.38 10.98
C HIS A 727 -11.28 -12.61 11.98
N LEU A 728 -10.27 -11.89 11.49
CA LEU A 728 -9.43 -11.01 12.31
C LEU A 728 -10.28 -9.95 13.05
N LEU A 729 -11.38 -9.50 12.44
CA LEU A 729 -12.23 -8.45 12.99
C LEU A 729 -12.82 -8.80 14.38
N ARG A 730 -13.09 -10.10 14.61
CA ARG A 730 -13.63 -10.60 15.88
C ARG A 730 -12.71 -10.34 17.08
N HIS A 731 -11.39 -10.28 16.85
CA HIS A 731 -10.41 -9.98 17.89
C HIS A 731 -10.19 -8.48 18.10
N ILE A 732 -10.62 -7.66 17.14
CA ILE A 732 -10.32 -6.22 17.07
C ILE A 732 -11.48 -5.36 17.53
N TYR A 733 -12.73 -5.80 17.40
CA TYR A 733 -13.90 -4.99 17.80
C TYR A 733 -13.89 -4.53 19.26
N ARG A 734 -13.09 -5.18 20.11
CA ARG A 734 -12.89 -4.83 21.52
C ARG A 734 -11.82 -3.75 21.76
N GLU A 735 -11.01 -3.43 20.76
CA GLU A 735 -9.99 -2.37 20.82
C GLU A 735 -10.65 -0.98 20.62
N GLU A 736 -10.03 0.08 21.16
CA GLU A 736 -10.59 1.45 21.06
C GLU A 736 -9.97 2.31 19.95
N ASN A 737 -8.75 2.01 19.52
CA ASN A 737 -7.91 2.89 18.70
C ASN A 737 -7.62 2.26 17.34
N TYR A 738 -8.67 1.97 16.56
CA TYR A 738 -8.55 1.31 15.27
C TYR A 738 -9.50 1.86 14.22
N GLN A 739 -9.10 1.72 12.96
CA GLN A 739 -9.92 1.97 11.78
C GLN A 739 -9.75 0.80 10.79
N ILE A 740 -10.83 0.40 10.12
CA ILE A 740 -10.81 -0.69 9.14
C ILE A 740 -11.24 -0.13 7.79
N ARG A 741 -10.52 -0.51 6.73
CA ARG A 741 -10.92 -0.31 5.34
C ARG A 741 -10.89 -1.64 4.59
N LYS A 742 -11.91 -1.91 3.79
CA LYS A 742 -11.93 -3.04 2.84
C LYS A 742 -11.39 -2.56 1.49
N SER A 743 -10.50 -3.33 0.89
CA SER A 743 -9.96 -3.07 -0.45
C SER A 743 -9.91 -4.36 -1.25
N ARG A 744 -10.14 -4.31 -2.57
CA ARG A 744 -10.04 -5.47 -3.47
C ARG A 744 -8.85 -5.39 -4.42
N ILE A 745 -7.87 -4.55 -4.10
CA ILE A 745 -6.63 -4.52 -4.88
C ILE A 745 -5.96 -5.89 -4.75
N SER A 746 -5.63 -6.48 -5.89
CA SER A 746 -5.04 -7.82 -6.05
C SER A 746 -6.02 -9.02 -6.07
N GLY A 747 -7.28 -8.83 -6.44
CA GLY A 747 -8.21 -9.93 -6.76
C GLY A 747 -8.79 -10.70 -5.56
N SER A 748 -8.43 -10.30 -4.35
CA SER A 748 -9.04 -10.78 -3.11
C SER A 748 -9.38 -9.59 -2.23
N GLU A 749 -10.47 -9.70 -1.47
CA GLU A 749 -10.82 -8.68 -0.50
C GLU A 749 -9.83 -8.72 0.67
N SER A 750 -9.13 -7.61 0.86
CA SER A 750 -8.16 -7.38 1.92
C SER A 750 -8.70 -6.33 2.88
N LEU A 751 -8.58 -6.60 4.17
CA LEU A 751 -8.79 -5.69 5.27
C LEU A 751 -7.50 -4.93 5.56
N LEU A 752 -7.56 -3.60 5.53
CA LEU A 752 -6.53 -2.73 6.07
C LEU A 752 -6.98 -2.30 7.46
N LEU A 753 -6.35 -2.88 8.49
CA LEU A 753 -6.55 -2.50 9.88
C LEU A 753 -5.49 -1.48 10.28
N MET A 754 -5.91 -0.24 10.54
CA MET A 754 -5.06 0.87 10.95
C MET A 754 -5.22 1.14 12.45
N LEU A 755 -4.19 0.87 13.24
CA LEU A 755 -4.13 1.06 14.69
C LEU A 755 -3.38 2.37 15.00
N SER A 756 -4.09 3.35 15.58
CA SER A 756 -3.53 4.66 15.95
C SER A 756 -4.41 5.33 17.00
N GLN A 757 -3.84 6.11 17.91
CA GLN A 757 -4.63 6.93 18.86
C GLN A 757 -5.58 7.91 18.15
N LYS A 758 -5.24 8.30 16.92
CA LYS A 758 -6.06 9.18 16.09
C LYS A 758 -7.31 8.47 15.55
N ASN A 759 -7.30 7.15 15.51
CA ASN A 759 -8.42 6.31 15.07
C ASN A 759 -9.31 5.90 16.24
N LYS A 760 -9.66 6.86 17.12
CA LYS A 760 -10.55 6.57 18.23
C LYS A 760 -11.94 6.20 17.70
N LYS A 761 -12.36 4.97 17.98
CA LYS A 761 -13.63 4.37 17.55
C LYS A 761 -14.81 5.21 18.04
N GLN A 762 -15.71 5.55 17.11
CA GLN A 762 -16.94 6.30 17.35
C GLN A 762 -18.18 5.44 17.08
N LYS A 763 -19.20 5.57 17.93
CA LYS A 763 -20.50 4.93 17.69
C LYS A 763 -21.20 5.58 16.50
N LEU A 764 -21.86 4.77 15.68
CA LEU A 764 -22.79 5.26 14.66
C LEU A 764 -23.91 6.07 15.33
N LYS A 765 -24.22 7.23 14.76
CA LYS A 765 -25.28 8.12 15.21
C LYS A 765 -26.64 7.58 14.77
N LYS A 766 -27.67 7.80 15.59
CA LYS A 766 -29.07 7.45 15.25
C LYS A 766 -29.69 8.43 14.25
N GLU A 767 -29.28 9.68 14.33
CA GLU A 767 -29.78 10.82 13.57
C GLU A 767 -28.61 11.77 13.28
N GLY A 768 -28.66 12.55 12.22
CA GLY A 768 -27.61 13.50 11.87
C GLY A 768 -27.57 13.80 10.38
N ARG A 769 -26.45 14.33 9.90
CA ARG A 769 -26.23 14.52 8.46
C ARG A 769 -26.08 13.14 7.81
N GLU A 770 -27.01 12.80 6.93
CA GLU A 770 -27.10 11.50 6.27
C GLU A 770 -26.37 11.48 4.93
N GLU A 771 -25.15 12.03 4.91
CA GLU A 771 -24.32 12.05 3.71
C GLU A 771 -22.94 11.42 3.92
N ALA A 772 -22.42 10.80 2.85
CA ALA A 772 -21.05 10.30 2.77
C ALA A 772 -20.46 10.72 1.41
N GLU A 773 -19.26 11.32 1.41
CA GLU A 773 -18.61 11.83 0.20
C GLU A 773 -17.34 11.03 -0.12
N ILE A 774 -17.22 10.57 -1.37
CA ILE A 774 -16.06 9.87 -1.90
C ILE A 774 -15.49 10.60 -3.12
N SER A 775 -14.19 10.41 -3.35
CA SER A 775 -13.49 10.91 -4.54
C SER A 775 -13.48 9.83 -5.63
N LEU A 776 -13.98 10.15 -6.82
CA LEU A 776 -13.94 9.24 -7.96
C LEU A 776 -12.50 8.97 -8.42
N SER A 777 -11.66 10.02 -8.41
CA SER A 777 -10.24 9.92 -8.76
C SER A 777 -9.48 8.99 -7.83
N GLY A 778 -9.77 9.02 -6.54
CA GLY A 778 -9.21 8.09 -5.56
C GLY A 778 -9.46 6.62 -5.92
N ILE A 779 -10.66 6.29 -6.39
CA ILE A 779 -11.06 4.91 -6.69
C ILE A 779 -10.51 4.44 -8.03
N LEU A 780 -10.70 5.24 -9.09
CA LEU A 780 -10.31 4.83 -10.44
C LEU A 780 -8.79 4.81 -10.62
N ASP A 781 -8.05 5.74 -10.02
CA ASP A 781 -6.57 5.71 -10.04
C ASP A 781 -6.03 4.51 -9.27
N GLU A 782 -6.64 4.14 -8.14
CA GLU A 782 -6.25 2.98 -7.34
C GLU A 782 -6.52 1.67 -8.09
N LEU A 783 -7.66 1.60 -8.80
CA LEU A 783 -8.05 0.47 -9.65
C LEU A 783 -7.10 0.29 -10.85
N ALA A 784 -6.89 1.35 -11.64
CA ALA A 784 -5.97 1.33 -12.78
C ALA A 784 -4.52 1.12 -12.32
N GLY A 785 -4.17 1.68 -11.15
CA GLY A 785 -2.80 1.80 -10.66
C GLY A 785 -1.94 2.76 -11.47
N GLU A 786 -2.61 3.67 -12.16
CA GLU A 786 -2.03 4.74 -12.93
C GLU A 786 -2.39 6.07 -12.26
N GLU A 787 -1.40 6.95 -12.20
CA GLU A 787 -1.57 8.25 -11.58
C GLU A 787 -2.28 9.21 -12.54
N ASP A 788 -3.27 9.94 -12.03
CA ASP A 788 -4.07 10.88 -12.82
C ASP A 788 -4.87 10.17 -13.94
N PHE A 789 -5.16 8.87 -13.80
CA PHE A 789 -5.96 8.10 -14.77
C PHE A 789 -7.38 8.65 -14.87
N CYS A 790 -8.04 8.80 -13.73
CA CYS A 790 -9.39 9.36 -13.68
C CYS A 790 -9.43 10.74 -14.31
N LYS A 791 -8.40 11.55 -14.08
CA LYS A 791 -8.28 12.89 -14.67
C LYS A 791 -8.17 12.81 -16.19
N GLN A 792 -7.38 11.89 -16.72
CA GLN A 792 -7.24 11.67 -18.16
C GLN A 792 -8.53 11.15 -18.79
N LEU A 793 -9.20 10.20 -18.14
CA LEU A 793 -10.50 9.66 -18.56
C LEU A 793 -11.58 10.74 -18.60
N LEU A 794 -11.62 11.61 -17.58
CA LEU A 794 -12.56 12.72 -17.56
C LEU A 794 -12.18 13.77 -18.62
N GLU A 795 -10.89 14.13 -18.75
CA GLU A 795 -10.42 15.10 -19.73
C GLU A 795 -10.68 14.68 -21.19
N SER A 796 -10.61 13.37 -21.53
CA SER A 796 -10.94 12.90 -22.89
C SER A 796 -12.40 13.13 -23.26
N GLU A 797 -13.28 13.11 -22.27
CA GLU A 797 -14.71 13.41 -22.41
C GLU A 797 -15.04 14.90 -22.19
N GLY A 798 -14.03 15.73 -21.94
CA GLY A 798 -14.17 17.14 -21.59
C GLY A 798 -14.66 17.39 -20.15
N LEU A 799 -14.71 16.38 -19.31
CA LEU A 799 -15.19 16.45 -17.93
C LEU A 799 -14.06 16.84 -16.95
N GLN A 800 -14.45 17.46 -15.83
CA GLN A 800 -13.57 17.82 -14.70
C GLN A 800 -13.72 16.85 -13.53
N GLU A 801 -12.92 17.04 -12.47
CA GLU A 801 -12.93 16.17 -11.28
C GLU A 801 -14.30 16.12 -10.59
N ILE A 802 -14.70 14.90 -10.22
CA ILE A 802 -16.03 14.58 -9.69
C ILE A 802 -15.88 13.95 -8.30
N PHE A 803 -16.63 14.48 -7.33
CA PHE A 803 -16.88 13.86 -6.03
C PHE A 803 -18.30 13.31 -6.00
N ILE A 804 -18.49 12.15 -5.38
CA ILE A 804 -19.81 11.50 -5.30
C ILE A 804 -20.26 11.53 -3.84
N GLN A 805 -21.44 12.09 -3.60
CA GLN A 805 -22.09 12.13 -2.29
C GLN A 805 -23.28 11.16 -2.29
N ALA A 806 -23.24 10.15 -1.43
CA ALA A 806 -24.41 9.35 -1.09
C ALA A 806 -25.22 10.12 -0.04
N ILE A 807 -26.49 10.43 -0.32
CA ILE A 807 -27.36 11.19 0.57
C ILE A 807 -28.63 10.39 0.80
N TYR A 808 -28.91 10.05 2.04
CA TYR A 808 -30.17 9.45 2.44
C TYR A 808 -31.06 10.52 3.06
N THR A 809 -32.28 10.69 2.56
CA THR A 809 -33.27 11.63 3.11
C THR A 809 -34.68 11.14 2.76
N ASP A 810 -35.63 11.27 3.69
CA ASP A 810 -37.05 10.95 3.48
C ASP A 810 -37.30 9.54 2.91
N GLY A 811 -36.56 8.54 3.39
CA GLY A 811 -36.72 7.16 2.95
C GLY A 811 -36.03 6.84 1.61
N ARG A 812 -35.34 7.80 0.99
CA ARG A 812 -34.74 7.66 -0.34
C ARG A 812 -33.24 7.94 -0.32
N LEU A 813 -32.48 7.11 -1.04
CA LEU A 813 -31.06 7.30 -1.30
C LEU A 813 -30.90 8.01 -2.65
N CYS A 814 -30.13 9.10 -2.70
CA CYS A 814 -29.73 9.77 -3.93
C CYS A 814 -28.21 9.91 -3.99
N PHE A 815 -27.67 9.92 -5.21
CA PHE A 815 -26.27 10.21 -5.47
C PHE A 815 -26.12 11.59 -6.07
N ARG A 816 -25.44 12.48 -5.35
CA ARG A 816 -25.09 13.80 -5.83
C ARG A 816 -23.65 13.83 -6.32
N PHE A 817 -23.47 14.21 -7.57
CA PHE A 817 -22.18 14.37 -8.23
C PHE A 817 -21.77 15.84 -8.15
N VAL A 818 -20.74 16.10 -7.35
CA VAL A 818 -20.21 17.43 -7.11
C VAL A 818 -19.01 17.65 -8.04
N VAL A 819 -19.16 18.58 -8.98
CA VAL A 819 -18.13 19.00 -9.92
C VAL A 819 -17.49 20.27 -9.39
N GLU A 820 -16.19 20.21 -9.10
CA GLU A 820 -15.43 21.36 -8.63
C GLU A 820 -14.57 21.95 -9.76
N THR A 821 -14.88 23.18 -10.16
CA THR A 821 -14.28 23.83 -11.33
C THR A 821 -13.74 25.23 -11.01
N LYS A 822 -12.75 25.69 -11.78
CA LYS A 822 -12.32 27.10 -11.77
C LYS A 822 -13.07 27.96 -12.80
N ASP A 823 -13.82 27.31 -13.67
CA ASP A 823 -14.60 27.89 -14.75
C ASP A 823 -16.01 27.31 -14.70
N LYS A 824 -16.87 27.98 -13.91
CA LYS A 824 -18.23 27.52 -13.64
C LYS A 824 -19.15 27.65 -14.85
N GLU A 825 -18.96 28.68 -15.67
CA GLU A 825 -19.78 28.91 -16.87
C GLU A 825 -19.60 27.76 -17.86
N THR A 826 -18.35 27.40 -18.18
CA THR A 826 -18.06 26.27 -19.07
C THR A 826 -18.61 24.95 -18.52
N ALA A 827 -18.47 24.68 -17.22
CA ALA A 827 -18.97 23.44 -16.64
C ALA A 827 -20.50 23.36 -16.63
N GLU A 828 -21.22 24.46 -16.41
CA GLU A 828 -22.69 24.51 -16.50
C GLU A 828 -23.19 24.32 -17.94
N GLU A 829 -22.45 24.79 -18.95
CA GLU A 829 -22.74 24.47 -20.36
C GLU A 829 -22.61 22.97 -20.66
N GLU A 830 -21.71 22.28 -19.97
CA GLU A 830 -21.48 20.83 -20.11
C GLU A 830 -22.29 19.96 -19.14
N LYS A 831 -23.24 20.55 -18.40
CA LYS A 831 -24.03 19.85 -17.38
C LYS A 831 -24.74 18.59 -17.89
N GLU A 832 -25.20 18.60 -19.13
CA GLU A 832 -25.82 17.42 -19.76
C GLU A 832 -24.86 16.24 -19.86
N LYS A 833 -23.56 16.49 -20.16
CA LYS A 833 -22.55 15.43 -20.19
C LYS A 833 -22.27 14.87 -18.80
N TYR A 834 -22.19 15.73 -17.78
CA TYR A 834 -22.05 15.26 -16.39
C TYR A 834 -23.27 14.43 -15.95
N GLN A 835 -24.48 14.82 -16.37
CA GLN A 835 -25.69 14.06 -16.11
C GLN A 835 -25.67 12.70 -16.81
N GLN A 836 -25.25 12.65 -18.08
CA GLN A 836 -25.09 11.39 -18.83
C GLN A 836 -24.08 10.46 -18.14
N PHE A 837 -22.91 10.98 -17.77
CA PHE A 837 -21.90 10.25 -17.02
C PHE A 837 -22.42 9.71 -15.68
N ALA A 838 -23.08 10.56 -14.89
CA ALA A 838 -23.64 10.17 -13.60
C ALA A 838 -24.72 9.10 -13.74
N GLU A 839 -25.60 9.24 -14.73
CA GLU A 839 -26.63 8.24 -15.03
C GLU A 839 -26.05 6.93 -15.51
N GLU A 840 -25.04 6.96 -16.38
CA GLU A 840 -24.35 5.76 -16.85
C GLU A 840 -23.69 5.05 -15.65
N LEU A 841 -22.91 5.76 -14.84
CA LEU A 841 -22.25 5.22 -13.65
C LEU A 841 -23.27 4.60 -12.69
N VAL A 842 -24.33 5.33 -12.33
CA VAL A 842 -25.30 4.86 -11.34
C VAL A 842 -26.18 3.73 -11.89
N LYS A 843 -26.76 3.89 -13.10
CA LYS A 843 -27.57 2.82 -13.70
C LYS A 843 -26.72 1.58 -13.90
N LYS A 844 -25.53 1.66 -14.50
CA LYS A 844 -24.76 0.46 -14.84
C LYS A 844 -24.12 -0.18 -13.61
N ALA A 845 -23.45 0.58 -12.74
CA ALA A 845 -22.81 0.00 -11.56
C ALA A 845 -23.82 -0.54 -10.55
N PHE A 846 -24.95 0.16 -10.31
CA PHE A 846 -25.88 -0.22 -9.25
C PHE A 846 -27.09 -1.05 -9.70
N SER A 847 -27.51 -0.96 -10.97
CA SER A 847 -28.54 -1.88 -11.52
C SER A 847 -27.96 -3.08 -12.29
N GLY A 848 -26.65 -3.06 -12.60
CA GLY A 848 -25.96 -4.16 -13.26
C GLY A 848 -25.94 -5.43 -12.41
N CYS A 849 -26.22 -6.57 -13.07
CA CYS A 849 -26.10 -7.92 -12.49
C CYS A 849 -24.86 -8.67 -13.00
N SER A 850 -24.06 -8.02 -13.83
CA SER A 850 -22.89 -8.60 -14.47
C SER A 850 -21.69 -8.63 -13.51
N TYR A 851 -20.80 -9.61 -13.65
CA TYR A 851 -19.81 -9.92 -12.63
C TYR A 851 -18.87 -8.74 -12.33
N MET A 852 -18.36 -8.05 -13.36
CA MET A 852 -17.38 -6.97 -13.16
C MET A 852 -18.04 -5.74 -12.55
N LEU A 853 -19.24 -5.35 -13.03
CA LEU A 853 -20.00 -4.24 -12.46
C LEU A 853 -20.45 -4.52 -11.02
N VAL A 854 -20.81 -5.74 -10.66
CA VAL A 854 -21.09 -6.12 -9.25
C VAL A 854 -19.85 -5.94 -8.39
N LYS A 855 -18.67 -6.38 -8.87
CA LYS A 855 -17.42 -6.17 -8.12
C LYS A 855 -17.06 -4.69 -8.00
N PHE A 856 -17.30 -3.89 -9.03
CA PHE A 856 -17.09 -2.45 -8.98
C PHE A 856 -18.07 -1.74 -8.02
N ARG A 857 -19.35 -2.16 -7.99
CA ARG A 857 -20.36 -1.71 -7.02
C ARG A 857 -19.91 -1.96 -5.58
N GLU A 858 -19.43 -3.17 -5.30
CA GLU A 858 -18.89 -3.55 -3.99
C GLU A 858 -17.73 -2.63 -3.57
N MET A 859 -16.84 -2.26 -4.51
CA MET A 859 -15.77 -1.29 -4.25
C MET A 859 -16.29 0.11 -3.92
N LEU A 860 -17.27 0.64 -4.68
CA LEU A 860 -17.88 1.94 -4.40
C LEU A 860 -18.54 1.98 -3.02
N ILE A 861 -19.31 0.93 -2.68
CA ILE A 861 -20.00 0.83 -1.38
C ILE A 861 -19.00 0.76 -0.22
N ASN A 862 -17.91 0.00 -0.37
CA ASN A 862 -16.86 -0.08 0.65
C ASN A 862 -16.21 1.29 0.94
N GLU A 863 -16.06 2.15 -0.07
CA GLU A 863 -15.56 3.51 0.11
C GLU A 863 -16.56 4.41 0.84
N PHE A 864 -17.85 4.32 0.51
CA PHE A 864 -18.89 5.06 1.24
C PHE A 864 -18.97 4.64 2.71
N TYR A 865 -18.81 3.35 3.02
CA TYR A 865 -18.81 2.88 4.41
C TYR A 865 -17.74 3.54 5.26
N GLY A 866 -16.54 3.74 4.73
CA GLY A 866 -15.46 4.42 5.43
C GLY A 866 -15.74 5.90 5.79
N LYS A 867 -16.81 6.48 5.24
CA LYS A 867 -17.25 7.87 5.47
C LYS A 867 -18.61 7.96 6.15
N THR A 868 -19.26 6.82 6.46
CA THR A 868 -20.62 6.78 6.99
C THR A 868 -20.62 6.92 8.51
N GLU A 869 -21.46 7.85 9.02
CA GLU A 869 -21.54 8.18 10.45
C GLU A 869 -22.84 7.74 11.14
N ASN A 870 -23.84 7.28 10.40
CA ASN A 870 -25.18 7.02 10.95
C ASN A 870 -25.79 5.69 10.44
N TYR A 871 -26.73 5.16 11.21
CA TYR A 871 -27.41 3.90 10.90
C TYR A 871 -28.28 3.94 9.62
N PRO A 872 -29.11 4.98 9.37
CA PRO A 872 -29.97 5.01 8.19
C PRO A 872 -29.20 4.91 6.87
N LEU A 873 -28.16 5.75 6.68
CA LEU A 873 -27.32 5.71 5.47
C LEU A 873 -26.57 4.37 5.37
N ALA A 874 -26.06 3.83 6.48
CA ALA A 874 -25.39 2.53 6.49
C ALA A 874 -26.30 1.40 6.00
N LEU A 875 -27.56 1.35 6.47
CA LEU A 875 -28.52 0.33 6.05
C LEU A 875 -29.01 0.53 4.61
N ALA A 876 -29.15 1.78 4.15
CA ALA A 876 -29.48 2.10 2.76
C ALA A 876 -28.37 1.61 1.81
N LEU A 877 -27.10 1.90 2.13
CA LEU A 877 -25.94 1.43 1.38
C LEU A 877 -25.82 -0.10 1.41
N TYR A 878 -26.15 -0.74 2.53
CA TYR A 878 -26.18 -2.20 2.65
C TYR A 878 -27.16 -2.81 1.65
N GLN A 879 -28.42 -2.39 1.64
CA GLN A 879 -29.40 -2.92 0.68
C GLN A 879 -29.00 -2.68 -0.78
N LEU A 880 -28.50 -1.48 -1.08
CA LEU A 880 -28.02 -1.13 -2.41
C LEU A 880 -26.86 -2.02 -2.86
N GLY A 881 -25.93 -2.34 -1.96
CA GLY A 881 -24.80 -3.25 -2.22
C GLY A 881 -25.23 -4.67 -2.62
N TRP A 882 -26.35 -5.14 -2.09
CA TRP A 882 -26.98 -6.42 -2.45
C TRP A 882 -27.84 -6.34 -3.72
N GLY A 883 -27.93 -5.17 -4.38
CA GLY A 883 -28.81 -4.95 -5.52
C GLY A 883 -30.30 -4.98 -5.15
N LYS A 884 -30.64 -4.71 -3.87
CA LYS A 884 -32.02 -4.59 -3.39
C LYS A 884 -32.41 -3.10 -3.35
N GLY A 885 -33.61 -2.77 -3.81
CA GLY A 885 -34.15 -1.41 -3.81
C GLY A 885 -34.17 -0.76 -5.20
N ASP A 886 -34.72 0.45 -5.28
CA ASP A 886 -34.78 1.23 -6.51
C ASP A 886 -33.41 1.84 -6.83
N THR A 887 -33.11 1.98 -8.13
CA THR A 887 -31.90 2.68 -8.58
C THR A 887 -31.89 4.11 -8.03
N PRO A 888 -30.82 4.53 -7.32
CA PRO A 888 -30.76 5.88 -6.74
C PRO A 888 -30.88 6.98 -7.81
N GLU A 889 -31.58 8.06 -7.48
CA GLU A 889 -31.63 9.25 -8.32
C GLU A 889 -30.27 9.95 -8.37
N THR A 890 -29.91 10.53 -9.52
CA THR A 890 -28.66 11.28 -9.72
C THR A 890 -28.92 12.78 -9.77
N ILE A 891 -28.05 13.55 -9.09
CA ILE A 891 -28.13 15.02 -9.06
C ILE A 891 -26.75 15.59 -9.37
N ILE A 892 -26.64 16.52 -10.33
CA ILE A 892 -25.40 17.25 -10.60
C ILE A 892 -25.37 18.58 -9.84
N GLN A 893 -24.30 18.81 -9.09
CA GLN A 893 -24.00 20.09 -8.45
C GLN A 893 -22.65 20.61 -8.94
N ILE A 894 -22.65 21.77 -9.58
CA ILE A 894 -21.45 22.44 -10.06
C ILE A 894 -21.10 23.59 -9.12
N GLN A 895 -19.88 23.58 -8.59
CA GLN A 895 -19.40 24.61 -7.68
C GLN A 895 -17.98 25.06 -8.02
N GLU A 896 -17.64 26.28 -7.61
CA GLU A 896 -16.26 26.75 -7.72
C GLU A 896 -15.35 25.93 -6.79
N ALA A 897 -14.15 25.60 -7.26
CA ALA A 897 -13.15 24.89 -6.48
C ALA A 897 -12.81 25.71 -5.22
N GLY A 898 -13.29 25.24 -4.06
CA GLY A 898 -13.08 25.88 -2.76
C GLY A 898 -11.93 25.25 -1.99
N GLU A 899 -11.48 25.91 -0.92
CA GLU A 899 -10.62 25.27 0.10
C GLU A 899 -11.43 24.34 1.03
N ARG A 900 -12.49 23.68 0.53
CA ARG A 900 -13.27 22.76 1.34
C ARG A 900 -12.39 21.57 1.72
N GLU A 901 -12.28 21.30 3.01
CA GLU A 901 -11.76 20.01 3.46
C GLU A 901 -12.78 18.94 3.11
N HIS A 902 -12.47 18.12 2.10
CA HIS A 902 -13.24 16.91 1.80
C HIS A 902 -13.28 15.99 3.02
N SER A 903 -14.36 15.22 3.13
CA SER A 903 -14.59 14.38 4.31
C SER A 903 -13.42 13.40 4.51
N ARG A 904 -12.81 13.42 5.70
CA ARG A 904 -11.77 12.46 6.09
C ARG A 904 -12.42 11.14 6.49
N TYR A 905 -11.70 10.03 6.36
CA TYR A 905 -12.25 8.77 6.83
C TYR A 905 -12.45 8.83 8.34
N GLN A 906 -13.54 8.21 8.81
CA GLN A 906 -13.87 8.18 10.23
C GLN A 906 -13.79 6.75 10.75
N ALA A 907 -13.26 6.61 11.96
CA ALA A 907 -13.27 5.36 12.69
C ALA A 907 -14.66 5.17 13.33
N THR A 908 -15.62 4.64 12.58
CA THR A 908 -16.97 4.33 13.08
C THR A 908 -17.17 2.82 13.23
N ASP A 909 -18.22 2.44 13.96
CA ASP A 909 -18.63 1.05 14.16
C ASP A 909 -19.19 0.36 12.91
N ILE A 910 -19.05 0.96 11.72
CA ILE A 910 -19.64 0.51 10.46
C ILE A 910 -19.25 -0.92 10.09
N MET A 911 -17.99 -1.29 10.31
CA MET A 911 -17.53 -2.66 9.99
C MET A 911 -18.10 -3.71 10.94
N GLU A 912 -18.28 -3.37 12.22
CA GLU A 912 -18.93 -4.26 13.19
C GLU A 912 -20.43 -4.41 12.86
N LEU A 913 -21.07 -3.35 12.39
CA LEU A 913 -22.44 -3.40 11.87
C LEU A 913 -22.56 -4.34 10.66
N ILE A 914 -21.68 -4.21 9.66
CA ILE A 914 -21.74 -5.05 8.44
C ILE A 914 -21.54 -6.53 8.79
N ASP A 915 -20.52 -6.88 9.58
CA ASP A 915 -20.30 -8.26 10.02
C ASP A 915 -21.49 -8.80 10.84
N MET A 916 -22.16 -7.95 11.62
CA MET A 916 -23.38 -8.34 12.35
C MET A 916 -24.54 -8.62 11.40
N LEU A 917 -24.72 -7.80 10.35
CA LEU A 917 -25.75 -8.02 9.33
C LEU A 917 -25.50 -9.34 8.56
N GLU A 918 -24.25 -9.58 8.15
CA GLU A 918 -23.83 -10.83 7.50
C GLU A 918 -24.10 -12.05 8.39
N PHE A 919 -23.85 -11.95 9.70
CA PHE A 919 -24.21 -13.01 10.66
C PHE A 919 -25.71 -13.36 10.59
N PHE A 920 -26.61 -12.37 10.52
CA PHE A 920 -28.04 -12.63 10.47
C PHE A 920 -28.54 -13.14 9.11
N GLU A 921 -27.82 -12.86 8.01
CA GLU A 921 -28.08 -13.48 6.70
C GLU A 921 -27.78 -14.99 6.73
N GLU A 922 -26.68 -15.38 7.39
CA GLU A 922 -26.28 -16.78 7.52
C GLU A 922 -27.17 -17.59 8.49
N VAL A 923 -27.79 -16.93 9.48
CA VAL A 923 -28.67 -17.59 10.46
C VAL A 923 -29.99 -17.99 9.80
N ILE A 924 -30.16 -19.30 9.61
CA ILE A 924 -31.42 -19.89 9.13
C ILE A 924 -32.49 -19.87 10.23
N GLU A 925 -32.12 -20.30 11.43
CA GLU A 925 -32.95 -20.35 12.63
C GLU A 925 -32.12 -19.99 13.86
N VAL A 926 -32.71 -19.27 14.82
CA VAL A 926 -32.02 -18.83 16.03
C VAL A 926 -32.00 -19.94 17.07
N ASP A 927 -30.82 -20.43 17.42
CA ASP A 927 -30.57 -21.41 18.49
C ASP A 927 -29.65 -20.84 19.59
N GLU A 928 -29.46 -21.61 20.67
CA GLU A 928 -28.59 -21.22 21.80
C GLU A 928 -27.13 -20.97 21.37
N SER A 929 -26.65 -21.68 20.34
CA SER A 929 -25.32 -21.47 19.75
C SER A 929 -25.23 -20.10 19.07
N SER A 930 -26.24 -19.71 18.31
CA SER A 930 -26.34 -18.42 17.63
C SER A 930 -26.40 -17.27 18.63
N ILE A 931 -27.18 -17.43 19.72
CA ILE A 931 -27.25 -16.46 20.81
C ILE A 931 -25.89 -16.31 21.50
N THR A 932 -25.25 -17.43 21.86
CA THR A 932 -23.92 -17.43 22.50
C THR A 932 -22.87 -16.74 21.62
N ARG A 933 -22.83 -17.08 20.33
CA ARG A 933 -21.93 -16.44 19.35
C ARG A 933 -22.20 -14.95 19.22
N PHE A 934 -23.47 -14.55 19.22
CA PHE A 934 -23.82 -13.13 19.14
C PHE A 934 -23.27 -12.37 20.34
N MET A 935 -23.54 -12.85 21.55
CA MET A 935 -23.05 -12.23 22.80
C MET A 935 -21.52 -12.20 22.90
N GLU A 936 -20.82 -13.15 22.26
CA GLU A 936 -19.36 -13.21 22.27
C GLU A 936 -18.73 -12.09 21.42
N TYR A 937 -19.37 -11.71 20.31
CA TYR A 937 -18.75 -10.88 19.27
C TYR A 937 -19.41 -9.52 19.02
N TYR A 938 -20.70 -9.34 19.29
CA TYR A 938 -21.46 -8.14 18.91
C TYR A 938 -22.16 -7.49 20.11
N ARG A 939 -22.48 -6.20 19.97
CA ARG A 939 -23.11 -5.40 21.03
C ARG A 939 -24.63 -5.40 20.93
N GLU A 940 -25.30 -5.63 22.06
CA GLU A 940 -26.76 -5.52 22.20
C GLU A 940 -27.28 -4.13 21.78
N GLU A 941 -26.59 -3.06 22.18
CA GLU A 941 -26.99 -1.68 21.82
C GLU A 941 -27.06 -1.46 20.30
N MET A 942 -26.11 -2.05 19.55
CA MET A 942 -26.08 -1.95 18.09
C MET A 942 -27.27 -2.69 17.48
N LEU A 943 -27.56 -3.90 17.94
CA LEU A 943 -28.72 -4.68 17.50
C LEU A 943 -30.03 -3.91 17.72
N GLN A 944 -30.18 -3.28 18.89
CA GLN A 944 -31.35 -2.47 19.21
C GLN A 944 -31.50 -1.28 18.24
N HIS A 945 -30.40 -0.58 17.92
CA HIS A 945 -30.44 0.58 17.03
C HIS A 945 -30.76 0.18 15.59
N VAL A 946 -30.14 -0.91 15.10
CA VAL A 946 -30.42 -1.46 13.78
C VAL A 946 -31.87 -1.88 13.65
N LEU A 947 -32.40 -2.62 14.62
CA LEU A 947 -33.82 -3.02 14.65
C LEU A 947 -34.74 -1.80 14.59
N SER A 948 -34.47 -0.78 15.42
CA SER A 948 -35.29 0.44 15.46
C SER A 948 -35.30 1.19 14.13
N VAL A 949 -34.14 1.32 13.46
CA VAL A 949 -34.06 2.01 12.17
C VAL A 949 -34.66 1.16 11.06
N ALA A 950 -34.40 -0.15 11.06
CA ALA A 950 -34.95 -1.07 10.07
C ALA A 950 -36.48 -1.13 10.11
N GLU A 951 -37.10 -1.06 11.30
CA GLU A 951 -38.57 -0.97 11.42
C GLU A 951 -39.13 0.38 10.98
N LYS A 952 -38.46 1.48 11.34
CA LYS A 952 -38.91 2.84 11.03
C LYS A 952 -38.85 3.15 9.54
N GLU A 953 -37.74 2.79 8.90
CA GLU A 953 -37.44 3.12 7.50
C GLU A 953 -37.79 1.98 6.53
N GLY A 954 -38.21 0.81 7.04
CA GLY A 954 -38.61 -0.33 6.21
C GLY A 954 -37.43 -1.12 5.61
N PHE A 955 -36.24 -1.03 6.22
CA PHE A 955 -35.07 -1.78 5.77
C PHE A 955 -35.07 -3.25 6.21
N LEU A 956 -34.23 -4.04 5.55
CA LEU A 956 -33.98 -5.48 5.78
C LEU A 956 -35.21 -6.38 5.55
N ASP A 957 -34.93 -7.64 5.17
CA ASP A 957 -35.97 -8.63 4.94
C ASP A 957 -36.66 -9.03 6.25
N GLU A 958 -37.95 -9.41 6.17
CA GLU A 958 -38.73 -9.82 7.34
C GLU A 958 -38.10 -11.00 8.12
N LYS A 959 -37.43 -11.92 7.41
CA LYS A 959 -36.71 -13.04 8.03
C LYS A 959 -35.58 -12.53 8.95
N ILE A 960 -34.76 -11.61 8.46
CA ILE A 960 -33.62 -11.03 9.19
C ILE A 960 -34.14 -10.28 10.42
N LYS A 961 -35.14 -9.41 10.23
CA LYS A 961 -35.77 -8.66 11.33
C LYS A 961 -36.34 -9.59 12.40
N ARG A 962 -37.00 -10.69 12.00
CA ARG A 962 -37.51 -11.70 12.93
C ARG A 962 -36.38 -12.36 13.72
N ASN A 963 -35.30 -12.78 13.07
CA ASN A 963 -34.15 -13.40 13.74
C ASN A 963 -33.49 -12.42 14.72
N MET A 964 -33.28 -11.17 14.32
CA MET A 964 -32.76 -10.10 15.17
C MET A 964 -33.62 -9.87 16.41
N LYS A 965 -34.96 -9.83 16.27
CA LYS A 965 -35.89 -9.69 17.40
C LYS A 965 -35.77 -10.85 18.39
N ILE A 966 -35.74 -12.09 17.89
CA ILE A 966 -35.62 -13.29 18.75
C ILE A 966 -34.30 -13.25 19.53
N VAL A 967 -33.19 -12.91 18.88
CA VAL A 967 -31.89 -12.76 19.56
C VAL A 967 -31.93 -11.66 20.61
N TYR A 968 -32.47 -10.49 20.27
CA TYR A 968 -32.58 -9.36 21.20
C TYR A 968 -33.44 -9.69 22.43
N GLU A 969 -34.59 -10.34 22.25
CA GLU A 969 -35.47 -10.75 23.35
C GLU A 969 -34.80 -11.78 24.27
N ARG A 970 -34.00 -12.71 23.70
CA ARG A 970 -33.29 -13.76 24.43
C ARG A 970 -32.06 -13.28 25.18
N ILE A 971 -31.38 -12.24 24.69
CA ILE A 971 -30.25 -11.62 25.40
C ILE A 971 -30.75 -10.79 26.59
N LYS A 972 -31.93 -10.18 26.45
CA LYS A 972 -32.56 -9.36 27.49
C LYS A 972 -33.20 -10.18 28.61
N SER A 973 -33.62 -11.42 28.33
CA SER A 973 -34.22 -12.36 29.29
C SER A 973 -33.18 -13.05 30.15
#